data_AF-A0A5C8DWC2-F1
#
_entry.id   AF-A0A5C8DWC2-F1
#
_cell.length_a   1.000
_cell.length_b   1.000
_cell.length_c   1.000
_cell.angle_alpha   90.00
_cell.angle_beta   90.00
_cell.angle_gamma   90.00
#
_symmetry.space_group_name_H-M   'P 1'
#
loop_
_entity.id
_entity.type
_entity.pdbx_description
1 polymer ?
#
loop_
_entity_poly.entity_id
_entity_poly.type
_entity_poly.pdbx_seq_one_letter_code
_entity_poly.pdbx_strand_id
1 'polypeptide(L)'
;MKLKIWIACCLLLISAAAGAQQRPLRVALINAHISAEEINAIKKGWGSGKDLTLELVSLPDLAASLRGFTHVWYHRTDTTAFDAAEKKAGDAIKRFVSNGGNLFLSMEAVPLLNEWNIEPATLQLSRDTLVDEGFGRPAGFHAFKSHPLYHGMNGGVYTSKQKQDHAVRKHGFFGDAVPQKGMVAGIEWRYIKFAEENKLLFEYQYGKGRIIAAGAYLYYAADNYNQPHLWQFTKNVFRYTAKQWKTEPVNYWQFAPRKFTQQNFKLAAVSPQSAGKWSLPKPTLQMHQEAATKDFYDLVGRRMLWMGKMNGGADEIWIHPYMALRDFRLGVTLRNSDSISWLDNAKASVEITPEYIARTYTFRSTTLREIYTVSFDEPNGVAHVEVNGNDIRSLSVSYASNLRYMWPYSEKATGSIVYGYNPSINAHVISGQEGSLNTVVAYSEKPLQQTALADEKRQQVNVQSSFSIENDQALNIYIMGSSSALNEAVSLYRNKRSEMNRLAERSQQYYKNLLQDHLYFTTPDSLFNTGYRWALARTDQFLQTTPGLGTSLMAGFGTTARGWNGNQTISGRPGYAWYFGRDAQWSAMAINDYGGHAMVKKVLETFIQFQDVNGKIYHELSSSGAAHYDAADATPLFVILAGQYLRYSGDTAFIRKNWASIQNALTYCYTTDTDHDGFIENTNVGHGWIEGGSLYRTHTEFYLAGCWAAALDAAAYISQQLKLPGASKYAQDALLVKNKIDTDFWNAQQQYFHNGKMRDGSYMPDATVLAAVPIYLNAVTDHEKMKKVAGRLGNSYFSTDWGIRIIEDSSKKYRAGSYHAGMVWPLYGGWASLAEYKAGYYNNGYRHIMNNLLQYRHWAPGSIEETLNGDIFKPNGVCSHQCWSETMILQPAIEGMLGFDADVLNNQLRLSPAFPWDWKFCTVHNIRMGNMKYSLDMKRSANSTTYTIEAGKATNLSFAPVFPLHTGIEAITCNGKPVAFTRDKEAVQMQLQLTAGKNEIRISTKGGINLLPVVADPLPGDSSTGINIIREIITGDKYIATVSGRPGKQYVLKLFHQEHPGDIKGATLLGREENLLTLRVQMPSSAEHYVEQNIEITLQ
;
A
#
# COMPACT_ATOMS: atom_id res chain seq x y z
N MET A 1 -56.49 21.43 -13.70
CA MET A 1 -55.71 22.49 -14.41
C MET A 1 -54.32 22.70 -13.82
N LYS A 2 -54.16 22.82 -12.48
CA LYS A 2 -52.84 22.99 -11.81
C LYS A 2 -51.83 21.85 -12.02
N LEU A 3 -52.27 20.59 -12.11
CA LEU A 3 -51.38 19.44 -12.36
C LEU A 3 -50.80 19.43 -13.79
N LYS A 4 -51.55 19.93 -14.79
CA LYS A 4 -51.05 20.07 -16.17
C LYS A 4 -50.02 21.20 -16.31
N ILE A 5 -50.18 22.28 -15.53
CA ILE A 5 -49.22 23.39 -15.48
C ILE A 5 -47.93 22.96 -14.76
N TRP A 6 -48.04 22.15 -13.70
CA TRP A 6 -46.87 21.59 -12.99
C TRP A 6 -46.08 20.59 -13.85
N ILE A 7 -46.77 19.70 -14.58
CA ILE A 7 -46.12 18.77 -15.51
C ILE A 7 -45.49 19.53 -16.70
N ALA A 8 -46.13 20.59 -17.21
CA ALA A 8 -45.55 21.44 -18.24
C ALA A 8 -44.32 22.23 -17.75
N CYS A 9 -44.32 22.73 -16.51
CA CYS A 9 -43.16 23.39 -15.90
C CYS A 9 -42.01 22.41 -15.61
N CYS A 10 -42.31 21.18 -15.17
CA CYS A 10 -41.31 20.13 -15.00
C CYS A 10 -40.74 19.64 -16.35
N LEU A 11 -41.57 19.54 -17.40
CA LEU A 11 -41.08 19.23 -18.76
C LEU A 11 -40.27 20.38 -19.37
N LEU A 12 -40.59 21.64 -19.07
CA LEU A 12 -39.79 22.82 -19.45
C LEU A 12 -38.48 22.93 -18.66
N LEU A 13 -38.43 22.47 -17.41
CA LEU A 13 -37.21 22.40 -16.62
C LEU A 13 -36.33 21.20 -17.00
N ILE A 14 -36.93 20.08 -17.40
CA ILE A 14 -36.21 18.92 -17.94
C ILE A 14 -35.69 19.21 -19.37
N SER A 15 -36.38 20.01 -20.17
CA SER A 15 -35.87 20.46 -21.48
C SER A 15 -34.87 21.62 -21.39
N ALA A 16 -34.89 22.43 -20.32
CA ALA A 16 -33.86 23.45 -20.06
C ALA A 16 -32.55 22.85 -19.49
N ALA A 17 -32.62 21.71 -18.81
CA ALA A 17 -31.44 20.96 -18.34
C ALA A 17 -30.89 19.99 -19.40
N ALA A 18 -31.73 19.54 -20.35
CA ALA A 18 -31.34 18.73 -21.50
C ALA A 18 -31.37 19.59 -22.78
N GLY A 19 -30.42 20.54 -22.92
CA GLY A 19 -30.48 21.42 -24.09
C GLY A 19 -29.46 22.54 -24.21
N ALA A 20 -28.32 22.51 -23.53
CA ALA A 20 -27.15 23.25 -24.04
C ALA A 20 -26.41 22.31 -25.00
N GLN A 21 -26.91 22.18 -26.23
CA GLN A 21 -26.19 21.48 -27.29
C GLN A 21 -24.78 22.10 -27.35
N GLN A 22 -23.77 21.36 -26.90
CA GLN A 22 -22.39 21.86 -26.87
C GLN A 22 -22.07 22.31 -28.29
N ARG A 23 -21.66 23.56 -28.47
CA ARG A 23 -21.30 24.06 -29.80
C ARG A 23 -20.24 23.10 -30.37
N PRO A 24 -20.46 22.54 -31.57
CA PRO A 24 -19.49 21.63 -32.17
C PRO A 24 -18.15 22.35 -32.33
N LEU A 25 -17.08 21.71 -31.89
CA LEU A 25 -15.75 22.29 -32.01
C LEU A 25 -15.22 21.99 -33.40
N ARG A 26 -14.88 23.03 -34.16
CA ARG A 26 -14.27 22.91 -35.49
C ARG A 26 -12.80 23.27 -35.37
N VAL A 27 -11.93 22.31 -35.68
CA VAL A 27 -10.47 22.42 -35.56
C VAL A 27 -9.85 22.50 -36.95
N ALA A 28 -9.16 23.60 -37.23
CA ALA A 28 -8.33 23.75 -38.42
C ALA A 28 -6.92 23.20 -38.14
N LEU A 29 -6.57 22.06 -38.72
CA LEU A 29 -5.22 21.48 -38.65
C LEU A 29 -4.38 22.01 -39.81
N ILE A 30 -3.30 22.72 -39.47
CA ILE A 30 -2.36 23.22 -40.48
C ILE A 30 -1.62 22.04 -41.10
N ASN A 31 -1.65 21.91 -42.42
CA ASN A 31 -1.08 20.78 -43.16
C ASN A 31 0.33 21.03 -43.73
N ALA A 32 1.02 22.07 -43.27
CA ALA A 32 2.39 22.42 -43.66
C ALA A 32 3.40 21.89 -42.62
N HIS A 33 4.62 21.56 -43.07
CA HIS A 33 5.74 21.14 -42.18
C HIS A 33 5.44 19.94 -41.26
N ILE A 34 4.59 19.03 -41.74
CA ILE A 34 4.17 17.79 -41.09
C ILE A 34 4.18 16.66 -42.13
N SER A 35 4.63 15.46 -41.75
CA SER A 35 4.68 14.32 -42.68
C SER A 35 3.27 13.79 -43.01
N ALA A 36 3.12 13.14 -44.17
CA ALA A 36 1.86 12.52 -44.56
C ALA A 36 1.45 11.39 -43.58
N GLU A 37 2.42 10.65 -43.05
CA GLU A 37 2.23 9.61 -42.04
C GLU A 37 1.61 10.18 -40.76
N GLU A 38 2.13 11.30 -40.28
CA GLU A 38 1.63 11.99 -39.08
C GLU A 38 0.21 12.52 -39.29
N ILE A 39 -0.07 13.15 -40.45
CA ILE A 39 -1.43 13.58 -40.81
C ILE A 39 -2.40 12.38 -40.83
N ASN A 40 -1.99 11.26 -41.44
CA ASN A 40 -2.83 10.07 -41.55
C ASN A 40 -3.11 9.45 -40.18
N ALA A 41 -2.10 9.38 -39.32
CA ALA A 41 -2.26 8.92 -37.94
C ALA A 41 -3.22 9.84 -37.17
N ILE A 42 -3.10 11.16 -37.34
CA ILE A 42 -3.99 12.12 -36.69
C ILE A 42 -5.44 11.93 -37.15
N LYS A 43 -5.68 11.83 -38.47
CA LYS A 43 -7.02 11.59 -39.03
C LYS A 43 -7.62 10.28 -38.51
N LYS A 44 -6.81 9.21 -38.45
CA LYS A 44 -7.25 7.89 -37.98
C LYS A 44 -7.67 7.93 -36.51
N GLY A 45 -6.84 8.50 -35.63
CA GLY A 45 -7.13 8.52 -34.20
C GLY A 45 -8.19 9.54 -33.77
N TRP A 46 -8.45 10.57 -34.59
CA TRP A 46 -9.54 11.52 -34.35
C TRP A 46 -10.92 10.84 -34.42
N GLY A 47 -11.14 9.96 -35.39
CA GLY A 47 -12.40 9.27 -35.64
C GLY A 47 -13.50 10.16 -36.24
N SER A 48 -14.73 9.65 -36.34
CA SER A 48 -15.89 10.30 -37.00
C SER A 48 -16.85 11.04 -36.05
N GLY A 49 -16.35 11.57 -34.92
CA GLY A 49 -17.17 12.23 -33.91
C GLY A 49 -17.86 13.50 -34.41
N LYS A 50 -19.16 13.67 -34.12
CA LYS A 50 -19.96 14.83 -34.56
C LYS A 50 -19.71 16.11 -33.74
N ASP A 51 -19.20 15.97 -32.52
CA ASP A 51 -19.05 17.11 -31.59
C ASP A 51 -17.70 17.82 -31.71
N LEU A 52 -16.76 17.24 -32.45
CA LEU A 52 -15.38 17.71 -32.64
C LEU A 52 -14.91 17.37 -34.06
N THR A 53 -14.93 18.32 -35.01
CA THR A 53 -14.51 18.09 -36.40
C THR A 53 -13.10 18.62 -36.65
N LEU A 54 -12.38 17.95 -37.56
CA LEU A 54 -11.01 18.30 -37.96
C LEU A 54 -10.96 18.51 -39.48
N GLU A 55 -10.47 19.66 -39.92
CA GLU A 55 -10.32 20.00 -41.34
C GLU A 55 -8.89 20.49 -41.61
N LEU A 56 -8.30 20.05 -42.72
CA LEU A 56 -6.95 20.49 -43.11
C LEU A 56 -7.00 21.87 -43.75
N VAL A 57 -6.07 22.74 -43.36
CA VAL A 57 -5.95 24.11 -43.87
C VAL A 57 -4.49 24.40 -44.25
N SER A 58 -4.28 25.07 -45.39
CA SER A 58 -2.95 25.49 -45.85
C SER A 58 -2.51 26.80 -45.18
N LEU A 59 -1.20 27.02 -45.03
CA LEU A 59 -0.67 28.30 -44.53
C LEU A 59 -1.00 29.50 -45.44
N PRO A 60 -0.89 29.41 -46.79
CA PRO A 60 -1.20 30.53 -47.68
C PRO A 60 -2.66 31.00 -47.60
N ASP A 61 -3.61 30.08 -47.39
CA ASP A 61 -5.05 30.39 -47.37
C ASP A 61 -5.60 30.68 -45.96
N LEU A 62 -4.73 30.70 -44.95
CA LEU A 62 -5.11 30.69 -43.55
C LEU A 62 -6.05 31.86 -43.19
N ALA A 63 -5.70 33.09 -43.56
CA ALA A 63 -6.49 34.28 -43.19
C ALA A 63 -7.94 34.25 -43.72
N ALA A 64 -8.16 33.66 -44.90
CA ALA A 64 -9.50 33.52 -45.50
C ALA A 64 -10.27 32.30 -44.94
N SER A 65 -9.53 31.28 -44.51
CA SER A 65 -10.08 29.96 -44.16
C SER A 65 -10.51 29.82 -42.70
N LEU A 66 -10.05 30.68 -41.78
CA LEU A 66 -10.35 30.55 -40.34
C LEU A 66 -11.81 30.88 -39.94
N ARG A 67 -12.65 31.34 -40.88
CA ARG A 67 -14.04 31.68 -40.58
C ARG A 67 -14.83 30.43 -40.18
N GLY A 68 -15.41 30.45 -38.98
CA GLY A 68 -16.25 29.36 -38.47
C GLY A 68 -15.48 28.22 -37.82
N PHE A 69 -14.15 28.30 -37.72
CA PHE A 69 -13.36 27.44 -36.84
C PHE A 69 -13.38 27.97 -35.40
N THR A 70 -13.34 27.06 -34.43
CA THR A 70 -13.20 27.41 -33.01
C THR A 70 -11.74 27.28 -32.56
N HIS A 71 -10.96 26.41 -33.22
CA HIS A 71 -9.56 26.18 -32.90
C HIS A 71 -8.70 26.14 -34.15
N VAL A 72 -7.45 26.56 -34.01
CA VAL A 72 -6.35 26.27 -34.92
C VAL A 72 -5.39 25.33 -34.21
N TRP A 73 -4.98 24.26 -34.87
CA TRP A 73 -3.94 23.36 -34.41
C TRP A 73 -2.78 23.41 -35.38
N TYR A 74 -1.64 23.91 -34.91
CA TYR A 74 -0.38 23.78 -35.63
C TYR A 74 0.47 22.66 -34.99
N HIS A 75 0.45 21.50 -35.64
CA HIS A 75 1.34 20.39 -35.33
C HIS A 75 2.47 20.34 -36.35
N ARG A 76 3.73 20.50 -35.91
CA ARG A 76 4.90 20.55 -36.78
C ARG A 76 5.94 19.54 -36.33
N THR A 77 6.34 18.64 -37.23
CA THR A 77 7.40 17.64 -36.98
C THR A 77 8.66 17.92 -37.79
N ASP A 78 8.61 18.84 -38.75
CA ASP A 78 9.76 19.34 -39.49
C ASP A 78 10.75 20.06 -38.55
N THR A 79 12.04 19.74 -38.67
CA THR A 79 13.10 20.30 -37.81
C THR A 79 13.92 21.40 -38.48
N THR A 80 13.56 21.77 -39.71
CA THR A 80 14.19 22.88 -40.45
C THR A 80 13.82 24.25 -39.86
N ALA A 81 14.47 25.32 -40.33
CA ALA A 81 14.15 26.68 -39.91
C ALA A 81 12.77 27.13 -40.44
N PHE A 82 12.09 28.01 -39.69
CA PHE A 82 10.78 28.51 -40.11
C PHE A 82 10.86 29.33 -41.40
N ASP A 83 9.93 29.05 -42.32
CA ASP A 83 9.86 29.76 -43.60
C ASP A 83 9.12 31.11 -43.47
N ALA A 84 9.06 31.85 -44.59
CA ALA A 84 8.40 33.15 -44.62
C ALA A 84 6.86 33.06 -44.42
N ALA A 85 6.23 31.97 -44.85
CA ALA A 85 4.79 31.76 -44.71
C ALA A 85 4.42 31.51 -43.24
N GLU A 86 5.20 30.70 -42.52
CA GLU A 86 5.06 30.46 -41.08
C GLU A 86 5.20 31.75 -40.27
N LYS A 87 6.21 32.56 -40.57
CA LYS A 87 6.42 33.87 -39.93
C LYS A 87 5.25 34.83 -40.18
N LYS A 88 4.75 34.88 -41.41
CA LYS A 88 3.61 35.74 -41.79
C LYS A 88 2.27 35.26 -41.23
N ALA A 89 2.09 33.95 -41.05
CA ALA A 89 0.84 33.36 -40.52
C ALA A 89 0.46 33.90 -39.13
N GLY A 90 1.45 34.36 -38.36
CA GLY A 90 1.27 34.94 -37.04
C GLY A 90 0.23 36.06 -36.98
N ASP A 91 0.12 36.91 -38.02
CA ASP A 91 -0.86 38.02 -38.01
C ASP A 91 -2.31 37.54 -38.16
N ALA A 92 -2.54 36.48 -38.92
CA ALA A 92 -3.87 35.86 -39.05
C ALA A 92 -4.23 35.13 -37.75
N ILE A 93 -3.30 34.33 -37.22
CA ILE A 93 -3.50 33.56 -35.99
C ILE A 93 -3.72 34.48 -34.78
N LYS A 94 -2.88 35.51 -34.58
CA LYS A 94 -3.05 36.47 -33.48
C LYS A 94 -4.41 37.17 -33.54
N ARG A 95 -4.90 37.56 -34.73
CA ARG A 95 -6.23 38.15 -34.90
C ARG A 95 -7.34 37.14 -34.57
N PHE A 96 -7.22 35.91 -35.07
CA PHE A 96 -8.18 34.84 -34.77
C PHE A 96 -8.30 34.58 -33.26
N VAL A 97 -7.17 34.41 -32.56
CA VAL A 97 -7.14 34.17 -31.12
C VAL A 97 -7.65 35.39 -30.35
N SER A 98 -7.26 36.61 -30.76
CA SER A 98 -7.77 37.84 -30.13
C SER A 98 -9.29 37.96 -30.18
N ASN A 99 -9.90 37.43 -31.24
CA ASN A 99 -11.36 37.43 -31.45
C ASN A 99 -12.09 36.25 -30.77
N GLY A 100 -11.40 35.43 -29.98
CA GLY A 100 -12.00 34.35 -29.19
C GLY A 100 -11.83 32.95 -29.79
N GLY A 101 -11.11 32.82 -30.90
CA GLY A 101 -10.60 31.53 -31.34
C GLY A 101 -9.49 31.02 -30.41
N ASN A 102 -9.17 29.74 -30.48
CA ASN A 102 -8.12 29.13 -29.65
C ASN A 102 -7.01 28.53 -30.51
N LEU A 103 -5.78 28.48 -29.99
CA LEU A 103 -4.63 27.93 -30.70
C LEU A 103 -4.01 26.79 -29.89
N PHE A 104 -3.67 25.70 -30.58
CA PHE A 104 -2.80 24.66 -30.06
C PHE A 104 -1.52 24.60 -30.92
N LEU A 105 -0.38 24.92 -30.32
CA LEU A 105 0.95 24.70 -30.90
C LEU A 105 1.54 23.43 -30.30
N SER A 106 2.09 22.56 -31.15
CA SER A 106 2.69 21.31 -30.68
C SER A 106 3.98 21.00 -31.41
N MET A 107 4.92 20.36 -30.69
CA MET A 107 6.22 19.92 -31.19
C MET A 107 7.06 21.10 -31.70
N GLU A 108 7.56 21.03 -32.93
CA GLU A 108 8.47 22.02 -33.51
C GLU A 108 7.76 23.35 -33.88
N ALA A 109 6.44 23.47 -33.63
CA ALA A 109 5.69 24.71 -33.82
C ALA A 109 5.78 25.65 -32.61
N VAL A 110 6.19 25.16 -31.43
CA VAL A 110 6.22 25.95 -30.19
C VAL A 110 7.11 27.20 -30.27
N PRO A 111 8.31 27.17 -30.89
CA PRO A 111 9.13 28.36 -31.05
C PRO A 111 8.50 29.51 -31.86
N LEU A 112 7.40 29.27 -32.59
CA LEU A 112 6.63 30.34 -33.25
C LEU A 112 6.05 31.35 -32.25
N LEU A 113 5.94 30.99 -30.96
CA LEU A 113 5.60 31.95 -29.90
C LEU A 113 6.59 33.11 -29.83
N ASN A 114 7.89 32.84 -30.03
CA ASN A 114 8.92 33.88 -30.07
C ASN A 114 8.86 34.64 -31.41
N GLU A 115 8.78 33.93 -32.54
CA GLU A 115 8.71 34.55 -33.89
C GLU A 115 7.51 35.50 -34.04
N TRP A 116 6.36 35.16 -33.45
CA TRP A 116 5.15 35.99 -33.52
C TRP A 116 5.06 37.04 -32.41
N ASN A 117 6.09 37.14 -31.56
CA ASN A 117 6.18 38.04 -30.40
C ASN A 117 5.05 37.85 -29.38
N ILE A 118 4.63 36.60 -29.17
CA ILE A 118 3.64 36.22 -28.15
C ILE A 118 4.33 36.00 -26.81
N GLU A 119 5.46 35.29 -26.80
CA GLU A 119 6.34 35.10 -25.64
C GLU A 119 7.69 35.77 -25.92
N PRO A 120 8.07 36.82 -25.17
CA PRO A 120 9.37 37.47 -25.37
C PRO A 120 10.55 36.65 -24.85
N ALA A 121 10.36 35.83 -23.81
CA ALA A 121 11.44 35.00 -23.27
C ALA A 121 11.81 33.89 -24.26
N THR A 122 13.10 33.76 -24.55
CA THR A 122 13.62 32.82 -25.56
C THR A 122 13.37 31.38 -25.15
N LEU A 123 12.62 30.64 -25.97
CA LEU A 123 12.50 29.19 -25.86
C LEU A 123 13.82 28.52 -26.21
N GLN A 124 14.13 27.48 -25.46
CA GLN A 124 15.34 26.69 -25.62
C GLN A 124 15.00 25.35 -26.29
N LEU A 125 15.97 24.80 -27.02
CA LEU A 125 15.90 23.44 -27.56
C LEU A 125 16.84 22.53 -26.75
N SER A 126 16.27 21.51 -26.12
CA SER A 126 17.02 20.40 -25.53
C SER A 126 16.87 19.15 -26.38
N ARG A 127 17.94 18.35 -26.47
CA ARG A 127 17.92 17.02 -27.08
C ARG A 127 18.14 15.97 -26.01
N ASP A 128 17.47 14.84 -26.15
CA ASP A 128 17.48 13.74 -25.19
C ASP A 128 17.21 12.43 -25.96
N THR A 129 17.48 11.29 -25.35
CA THR A 129 17.17 9.97 -25.91
C THR A 129 16.36 9.18 -24.89
N LEU A 130 15.20 8.68 -25.31
CA LEU A 130 14.41 7.79 -24.48
C LEU A 130 14.82 6.35 -24.76
N VAL A 131 15.39 5.70 -23.75
CA VAL A 131 15.84 4.31 -23.77
C VAL A 131 15.05 3.46 -22.80
N ASP A 132 14.93 2.16 -23.08
CA ASP A 132 14.31 1.20 -22.15
C ASP A 132 15.33 0.57 -21.23
N GLU A 133 15.15 0.85 -19.95
CA GLU A 133 15.96 0.26 -18.91
C GLU A 133 15.22 -0.88 -18.17
N GLY A 134 14.01 -1.24 -18.65
CA GLY A 134 13.17 -2.32 -18.09
C GLY A 134 11.71 -1.92 -17.92
N PHE A 135 11.39 -0.63 -17.91
CA PHE A 135 10.05 -0.09 -17.61
C PHE A 135 9.36 0.54 -18.84
N GLY A 136 9.97 0.40 -20.01
CA GLY A 136 9.60 1.11 -21.23
C GLY A 136 10.20 2.51 -21.30
N ARG A 137 9.56 3.40 -22.06
CA ARG A 137 10.00 4.79 -22.27
C ARG A 137 8.91 5.83 -21.92
N PRO A 138 8.26 5.74 -20.74
CA PRO A 138 7.16 6.63 -20.40
C PRO A 138 7.66 8.08 -20.22
N ALA A 139 7.15 8.97 -21.08
CA ALA A 139 7.42 10.40 -21.05
C ALA A 139 6.14 11.19 -21.37
N GLY A 140 5.97 12.32 -20.70
CA GLY A 140 4.85 13.20 -20.92
C GLY A 140 4.86 14.38 -19.96
N PHE A 141 3.68 14.75 -19.48
CA PHE A 141 3.48 15.99 -18.74
C PHE A 141 2.75 15.76 -17.41
N HIS A 142 3.04 16.57 -16.40
CA HIS A 142 2.27 16.58 -15.16
C HIS A 142 1.97 18.01 -14.70
N ALA A 143 0.72 18.27 -14.28
CA ALA A 143 0.31 19.53 -13.68
C ALA A 143 0.84 19.69 -12.26
N PHE A 144 0.80 20.90 -11.72
CA PHE A 144 0.87 21.05 -10.27
C PHE A 144 -0.48 20.63 -9.69
N LYS A 145 -0.56 19.47 -9.02
CA LYS A 145 -1.78 18.83 -8.50
C LYS A 145 -2.81 18.44 -9.57
N SER A 146 -3.45 19.42 -10.21
CA SER A 146 -4.51 19.18 -11.19
C SER A 146 -4.61 20.33 -12.19
N HIS A 147 -5.00 20.01 -13.43
CA HIS A 147 -5.37 21.00 -14.44
C HIS A 147 -6.32 20.34 -15.44
N PRO A 148 -7.36 21.02 -15.98
CA PRO A 148 -8.33 20.39 -16.88
C PRO A 148 -7.79 19.83 -18.21
N LEU A 149 -6.52 20.07 -18.52
CA LEU A 149 -5.81 19.42 -19.62
C LEU A 149 -5.62 17.93 -19.37
N TYR A 150 -5.63 17.54 -18.09
CA TYR A 150 -5.45 16.18 -17.60
C TYR A 150 -6.76 15.53 -17.13
N HIS A 151 -7.91 16.04 -17.59
CA HIS A 151 -9.22 15.50 -17.23
C HIS A 151 -9.30 13.98 -17.52
N GLY A 152 -9.59 13.20 -16.47
CA GLY A 152 -9.62 11.74 -16.51
C GLY A 152 -8.25 11.05 -16.51
N MET A 153 -7.17 11.77 -16.18
CA MET A 153 -5.78 11.25 -16.18
C MET A 153 -5.04 11.59 -14.88
N ASN A 154 -5.76 11.86 -13.78
CA ASN A 154 -5.18 11.98 -12.44
C ASN A 154 -4.04 13.03 -12.33
N GLY A 155 -4.18 14.17 -13.02
CA GLY A 155 -3.24 15.30 -12.93
C GLY A 155 -2.01 15.23 -13.83
N GLY A 156 -1.75 14.11 -14.50
CA GLY A 156 -0.63 13.92 -15.41
C GLY A 156 -0.93 12.98 -16.57
N VAL A 157 -0.03 12.87 -17.53
CA VAL A 157 -0.19 11.92 -18.65
C VAL A 157 1.14 11.55 -19.25
N TYR A 158 1.32 10.26 -19.55
CA TYR A 158 2.39 9.76 -20.41
C TYR A 158 1.90 9.69 -21.85
N THR A 159 2.04 10.78 -22.61
CA THR A 159 1.63 10.81 -24.02
C THR A 159 2.54 9.95 -24.90
N SER A 160 3.75 9.65 -24.44
CA SER A 160 4.71 8.83 -25.17
C SER A 160 5.19 7.66 -24.31
N LYS A 161 4.97 6.43 -24.79
CA LYS A 161 5.62 5.20 -24.34
C LYS A 161 5.89 4.36 -25.58
N GLN A 162 6.80 4.86 -26.43
CA GLN A 162 7.08 4.25 -27.73
C GLN A 162 7.69 2.84 -27.57
N LYS A 163 7.52 1.99 -28.59
CA LYS A 163 8.04 0.62 -28.57
C LYS A 163 9.55 0.51 -28.85
N GLN A 164 10.14 1.58 -29.37
CA GLN A 164 11.56 1.63 -29.75
C GLN A 164 12.26 2.83 -29.11
N ASP A 165 13.55 2.66 -28.86
CA ASP A 165 14.41 3.74 -28.40
C ASP A 165 14.46 4.84 -29.47
N HIS A 166 14.37 6.09 -29.05
CA HIS A 166 14.26 7.20 -29.99
C HIS A 166 14.82 8.49 -29.40
N ALA A 167 15.35 9.34 -30.27
CA ALA A 167 15.73 10.70 -29.93
C ALA A 167 14.48 11.58 -29.80
N VAL A 168 14.50 12.49 -28.83
CA VAL A 168 13.45 13.49 -28.62
C VAL A 168 14.03 14.89 -28.62
N ARG A 169 13.28 15.81 -29.20
CA ARG A 169 13.55 17.25 -29.20
C ARG A 169 12.51 17.92 -28.31
N LYS A 170 12.98 18.73 -27.38
CA LYS A 170 12.16 19.38 -26.35
C LYS A 170 12.30 20.89 -26.49
N HIS A 171 11.20 21.56 -26.84
CA HIS A 171 11.12 23.02 -26.86
C HIS A 171 10.48 23.51 -25.56
N GLY A 172 11.18 24.35 -24.81
CA GLY A 172 10.66 24.80 -23.52
C GLY A 172 11.61 25.73 -22.78
N PHE A 173 11.41 25.80 -21.46
CA PHE A 173 12.30 26.51 -20.56
C PHE A 173 12.96 25.49 -19.63
N PHE A 174 14.29 25.53 -19.54
CA PHE A 174 15.08 24.56 -18.78
C PHE A 174 15.84 25.22 -17.62
N GLY A 175 16.10 24.45 -16.56
CA GLY A 175 16.77 24.95 -15.36
C GLY A 175 15.95 26.05 -14.69
N ASP A 176 16.56 27.21 -14.46
CA ASP A 176 15.92 28.37 -13.83
C ASP A 176 15.16 29.26 -14.81
N ALA A 177 15.20 28.96 -16.12
CA ALA A 177 14.45 29.73 -17.11
C ALA A 177 12.93 29.51 -16.94
N VAL A 178 12.16 30.59 -17.09
CA VAL A 178 10.70 30.61 -16.98
C VAL A 178 10.08 31.50 -18.06
N PRO A 179 8.85 31.22 -18.53
CA PRO A 179 8.14 32.10 -19.45
C PRO A 179 7.88 33.49 -18.82
N GLN A 180 7.89 34.55 -19.63
CA GLN A 180 7.56 35.90 -19.16
C GLN A 180 6.05 36.16 -19.16
N LYS A 181 5.32 35.63 -20.16
CA LYS A 181 3.86 35.82 -20.29
C LYS A 181 3.09 34.52 -20.12
N GLY A 182 3.69 33.38 -20.41
CA GLY A 182 3.06 32.07 -20.28
C GLY A 182 2.93 31.58 -18.85
N MET A 183 1.94 30.75 -18.60
CA MET A 183 1.80 29.98 -17.37
C MET A 183 2.22 28.53 -17.63
N VAL A 184 2.95 27.90 -16.72
CA VAL A 184 3.44 26.53 -16.88
C VAL A 184 2.36 25.55 -16.44
N ALA A 185 1.62 25.03 -17.41
CA ALA A 185 0.55 24.06 -17.20
C ALA A 185 1.07 22.62 -17.01
N GLY A 186 2.30 22.34 -17.46
CA GLY A 186 2.93 21.05 -17.24
C GLY A 186 4.46 21.05 -17.37
N ILE A 187 5.09 20.29 -16.49
CA ILE A 187 6.51 19.95 -16.53
C ILE A 187 6.71 18.57 -17.16
N GLU A 188 7.95 18.24 -17.51
CA GLU A 188 8.31 16.90 -17.92
C GLU A 188 8.07 15.88 -16.78
N TRP A 189 7.39 14.80 -17.13
CA TRP A 189 7.21 13.63 -16.26
C TRP A 189 7.83 12.41 -16.93
N ARG A 190 8.83 11.81 -16.27
CA ARG A 190 9.52 10.60 -16.73
C ARG A 190 9.44 9.51 -15.67
N TYR A 191 8.79 8.40 -16.00
CA TYR A 191 8.62 7.20 -15.17
C TYR A 191 8.01 7.41 -13.77
N ILE A 192 8.77 7.93 -12.80
CA ILE A 192 8.28 8.30 -11.46
C ILE A 192 8.75 9.70 -11.04
N LYS A 193 9.60 10.34 -11.85
CA LYS A 193 10.25 11.61 -11.51
C LYS A 193 9.52 12.80 -12.15
N PHE A 194 9.19 13.78 -11.31
CA PHE A 194 8.86 15.13 -11.76
C PHE A 194 10.15 15.89 -12.04
N ALA A 195 10.41 16.21 -13.30
CA ALA A 195 11.53 17.05 -13.69
C ALA A 195 11.06 18.51 -13.77
N GLU A 196 10.92 19.13 -12.59
CA GLU A 196 10.48 20.52 -12.42
C GLU A 196 11.39 21.52 -13.17
N GLU A 197 12.65 21.14 -13.40
CA GLU A 197 13.62 21.85 -14.23
C GLU A 197 13.21 21.96 -15.71
N ASN A 198 12.36 21.05 -16.21
CA ASN A 198 11.99 20.94 -17.62
C ASN A 198 10.52 21.36 -17.82
N LYS A 199 10.29 22.65 -18.10
CA LYS A 199 8.93 23.18 -18.36
C LYS A 199 8.61 23.03 -19.85
N LEU A 200 7.57 22.26 -20.19
CA LEU A 200 7.31 21.83 -21.58
C LEU A 200 5.87 22.07 -22.06
N LEU A 201 4.93 22.42 -21.18
CA LEU A 201 3.54 22.69 -21.53
C LEU A 201 3.09 24.02 -20.94
N PHE A 202 2.60 24.90 -21.80
CA PHE A 202 2.29 26.29 -21.46
C PHE A 202 0.86 26.69 -21.86
N GLU A 203 0.26 27.56 -21.06
CA GLU A 203 -0.97 28.27 -21.39
C GLU A 203 -0.73 29.78 -21.47
N TYR A 204 -1.30 30.42 -22.49
CA TYR A 204 -1.32 31.87 -22.65
C TYR A 204 -2.75 32.36 -22.85
N GLN A 205 -3.09 33.46 -22.17
CA GLN A 205 -4.27 34.25 -22.47
C GLN A 205 -3.90 35.31 -23.51
N TYR A 206 -4.53 35.27 -24.70
CA TYR A 206 -4.23 36.21 -25.80
C TYR A 206 -5.52 36.81 -26.36
N GLY A 207 -5.77 38.08 -26.07
CA GLY A 207 -7.08 38.71 -26.29
C GLY A 207 -8.20 37.89 -25.64
N LYS A 208 -9.25 37.54 -26.40
CA LYS A 208 -10.39 36.74 -25.89
C LYS A 208 -10.15 35.23 -25.90
N GLY A 209 -9.13 34.76 -26.63
CA GLY A 209 -8.82 33.35 -26.84
C GLY A 209 -7.69 32.85 -25.96
N ARG A 210 -7.40 31.54 -26.08
CA ARG A 210 -6.32 30.86 -25.37
C ARG A 210 -5.35 30.19 -26.32
N ILE A 211 -4.09 30.10 -25.91
CA ILE A 211 -3.05 29.37 -26.61
C ILE A 211 -2.51 28.28 -25.67
N ILE A 212 -2.52 27.04 -26.12
CA ILE A 212 -1.80 25.94 -25.49
C ILE A 212 -0.57 25.62 -26.34
N ALA A 213 0.59 25.46 -25.72
CA ALA A 213 1.83 25.13 -26.41
C ALA A 213 2.53 23.94 -25.72
N ALA A 214 2.67 22.82 -26.44
CA ALA A 214 3.27 21.58 -25.95
C ALA A 214 4.54 21.23 -26.75
N GLY A 215 5.70 21.35 -26.13
CA GLY A 215 6.99 21.34 -26.85
C GLY A 215 7.64 19.98 -27.09
N ALA A 216 6.98 18.86 -26.75
CA ALA A 216 7.54 17.51 -26.87
C ALA A 216 6.45 16.42 -26.87
N TYR A 217 6.83 15.16 -27.10
CA TYR A 217 6.08 13.92 -26.79
C TYR A 217 4.71 13.70 -27.46
N LEU A 218 4.35 14.45 -28.49
CA LEU A 218 3.10 14.29 -29.22
C LEU A 218 3.34 13.68 -30.60
N TYR A 219 3.91 12.48 -30.64
CA TYR A 219 4.15 11.73 -31.89
C TYR A 219 2.95 10.81 -32.18
N TYR A 220 2.13 11.14 -33.16
CA TYR A 220 0.89 10.42 -33.49
C TYR A 220 1.13 9.21 -34.39
N ALA A 221 2.08 9.28 -35.33
CA ALA A 221 2.44 8.14 -36.19
C ALA A 221 3.35 7.11 -35.52
N ALA A 222 4.02 7.48 -34.42
CA ALA A 222 4.91 6.58 -33.71
C ALA A 222 4.15 5.42 -33.04
N ASP A 223 4.73 4.23 -33.10
CA ASP A 223 4.17 3.06 -32.40
C ASP A 223 4.36 3.22 -30.88
N ASN A 224 3.24 3.23 -30.15
CA ASN A 224 3.15 3.75 -28.79
C ASN A 224 2.12 2.98 -27.98
N TYR A 225 2.52 2.44 -26.81
CA TYR A 225 1.60 1.73 -25.91
C TYR A 225 0.54 2.65 -25.30
N ASN A 226 0.82 3.96 -25.22
CA ASN A 226 -0.05 4.97 -24.61
C ASN A 226 -0.80 5.83 -25.66
N GLN A 227 -1.15 5.24 -26.81
CA GLN A 227 -2.00 5.91 -27.79
C GLN A 227 -3.33 6.44 -27.20
N PRO A 228 -4.06 5.68 -26.35
CA PRO A 228 -5.26 6.20 -25.68
C PRO A 228 -5.01 7.48 -24.86
N HIS A 229 -3.90 7.53 -24.11
CA HIS A 229 -3.49 8.69 -23.33
C HIS A 229 -3.18 9.90 -24.20
N LEU A 230 -2.40 9.72 -25.28
CA LEU A 230 -2.08 10.76 -26.25
C LEU A 230 -3.37 11.39 -26.82
N TRP A 231 -4.34 10.56 -27.18
CA TRP A 231 -5.60 11.02 -27.74
C TRP A 231 -6.51 11.71 -26.72
N GLN A 232 -6.59 11.17 -25.50
CA GLN A 232 -7.35 11.81 -24.42
C GLN A 232 -6.79 13.20 -24.10
N PHE A 233 -5.46 13.32 -23.93
CA PHE A 233 -4.79 14.60 -23.72
C PHE A 233 -5.08 15.59 -24.86
N THR A 234 -4.92 15.15 -26.11
CA THR A 234 -5.15 15.99 -27.29
C THR A 234 -6.59 16.51 -27.33
N LYS A 235 -7.59 15.66 -27.05
CA LYS A 235 -9.01 16.07 -26.99
C LYS A 235 -9.26 17.01 -25.81
N ASN A 236 -8.63 16.78 -24.67
CA ASN A 236 -8.74 17.64 -23.50
C ASN A 236 -8.23 19.06 -23.76
N VAL A 237 -7.16 19.23 -24.55
CA VAL A 237 -6.68 20.56 -24.97
C VAL A 237 -7.83 21.37 -25.58
N PHE A 238 -8.50 20.82 -26.60
CA PHE A 238 -9.59 21.51 -27.30
C PHE A 238 -10.82 21.73 -26.42
N ARG A 239 -11.21 20.73 -25.64
CA ARG A 239 -12.38 20.83 -24.76
C ARG A 239 -12.16 21.83 -23.62
N TYR A 240 -10.96 21.87 -23.06
CA TYR A 240 -10.58 22.84 -22.03
C TYR A 240 -10.62 24.27 -22.56
N THR A 241 -9.97 24.54 -23.71
CA THR A 241 -9.95 25.89 -24.28
C THR A 241 -11.32 26.35 -24.77
N ALA A 242 -12.20 25.40 -25.12
CA ALA A 242 -13.61 25.65 -25.39
C ALA A 242 -14.48 25.86 -24.13
N LYS A 243 -13.90 25.78 -22.93
CA LYS A 243 -14.58 25.87 -21.62
C LYS A 243 -15.66 24.80 -21.42
N GLN A 244 -15.45 23.61 -21.99
CA GLN A 244 -16.34 22.46 -21.79
C GLN A 244 -16.03 21.74 -20.46
N TRP A 245 -14.78 21.77 -19.99
CA TRP A 245 -14.39 21.31 -18.67
C TRP A 245 -14.42 22.48 -17.67
N LYS A 246 -15.41 22.51 -16.77
CA LYS A 246 -15.63 23.62 -15.82
C LYS A 246 -15.44 23.25 -14.34
N THR A 247 -15.26 21.99 -14.03
CA THR A 247 -15.34 21.48 -12.65
C THR A 247 -13.98 21.21 -12.01
N GLU A 248 -12.91 21.14 -12.79
CA GLU A 248 -11.56 20.86 -12.26
C GLU A 248 -10.79 22.15 -11.92
N PRO A 249 -10.02 22.18 -10.81
CA PRO A 249 -9.16 23.30 -10.48
C PRO A 249 -8.08 23.51 -11.54
N VAL A 250 -7.83 24.78 -11.89
CA VAL A 250 -6.75 25.20 -12.78
C VAL A 250 -5.55 25.58 -11.92
N ASN A 251 -4.53 24.71 -11.87
CA ASN A 251 -3.29 24.99 -11.16
C ASN A 251 -2.10 25.03 -12.13
N TYR A 252 -1.18 25.95 -11.88
CA TYR A 252 0.07 26.09 -12.62
C TYR A 252 1.26 25.84 -11.71
N TRP A 253 2.35 25.36 -12.29
CA TRP A 253 3.63 25.31 -11.60
C TRP A 253 4.16 26.72 -11.35
N GLN A 254 4.62 26.96 -10.13
CA GLN A 254 5.18 28.23 -9.69
C GLN A 254 6.68 28.06 -9.44
N PHE A 255 7.48 29.00 -9.95
CA PHE A 255 8.95 28.94 -9.89
C PHE A 255 9.57 30.18 -9.24
N ALA A 256 8.74 31.03 -8.62
CA ALA A 256 9.23 32.16 -7.86
C ALA A 256 10.11 31.68 -6.67
N PRO A 257 11.20 32.39 -6.34
CA PRO A 257 12.01 32.06 -5.17
C PRO A 257 11.16 31.98 -3.90
N ARG A 258 11.39 30.96 -3.08
CA ARG A 258 10.72 30.82 -1.77
C ARG A 258 11.09 32.02 -0.90
N LYS A 259 10.08 32.69 -0.37
CA LYS A 259 10.23 33.74 0.65
C LYS A 259 9.70 33.24 1.99
N PHE A 260 10.32 33.73 3.05
CA PHE A 260 9.89 33.50 4.43
C PHE A 260 9.42 34.82 5.03
N THR A 261 8.13 34.95 5.29
CA THR A 261 7.53 36.20 5.76
C THR A 261 6.95 36.01 7.15
N GLN A 262 7.48 36.75 8.13
CA GLN A 262 6.85 36.83 9.43
C GLN A 262 5.58 37.69 9.34
N GLN A 263 4.46 37.20 9.87
CA GLN A 263 3.16 37.88 9.77
C GLN A 263 2.39 37.84 11.10
N ASN A 264 1.70 38.95 11.37
CA ASN A 264 0.67 39.01 12.40
C ASN A 264 -0.67 38.51 11.83
N PHE A 265 -1.04 37.27 12.12
CA PHE A 265 -2.29 36.70 11.65
C PHE A 265 -3.49 37.31 12.38
N LYS A 266 -4.51 37.76 11.64
CA LYS A 266 -5.77 38.25 12.21
C LYS A 266 -6.71 37.07 12.42
N LEU A 267 -6.69 36.48 13.61
CA LEU A 267 -7.50 35.30 13.97
C LEU A 267 -8.44 35.65 15.13
N ALA A 268 -9.65 35.09 15.11
CA ALA A 268 -10.59 35.22 16.21
C ALA A 268 -10.06 34.51 17.46
N ALA A 269 -10.11 35.20 18.60
CA ALA A 269 -9.52 34.73 19.85
C ALA A 269 -10.05 33.36 20.27
N VAL A 270 -9.16 32.55 20.86
CA VAL A 270 -9.47 31.25 21.43
C VAL A 270 -8.79 31.19 22.79
N SER A 271 -9.59 31.11 23.86
CA SER A 271 -9.06 31.01 25.21
C SER A 271 -8.23 29.72 25.35
N PRO A 272 -7.00 29.80 25.92
CA PRO A 272 -6.23 28.61 26.23
C PRO A 272 -7.02 27.65 27.11
N GLN A 273 -6.84 26.35 26.86
CA GLN A 273 -7.38 25.30 27.72
C GLN A 273 -6.31 24.94 28.76
N SER A 274 -6.61 25.11 30.04
CA SER A 274 -5.73 24.70 31.13
C SER A 274 -5.45 23.19 31.05
N ALA A 275 -4.19 22.82 31.22
CA ALA A 275 -3.77 21.42 31.30
C ALA A 275 -3.80 20.96 32.77
N GLY A 276 -4.34 19.78 33.00
CA GLY A 276 -4.22 19.06 34.29
C GLY A 276 -3.67 17.67 34.02
N LYS A 277 -3.28 16.96 35.08
CA LYS A 277 -2.80 15.58 34.96
C LYS A 277 -3.82 14.68 34.28
N TRP A 278 -3.35 13.79 33.42
CA TRP A 278 -4.17 12.87 32.67
C TRP A 278 -4.37 11.57 33.44
N SER A 279 -5.62 11.22 33.69
CA SER A 279 -5.99 9.87 34.12
C SER A 279 -6.09 8.96 32.90
N LEU A 280 -4.96 8.38 32.49
CA LEU A 280 -4.94 7.50 31.32
C LEU A 280 -5.84 6.27 31.52
N PRO A 281 -6.59 5.85 30.47
CA PRO A 281 -7.32 4.60 30.51
C PRO A 281 -6.35 3.41 30.57
N LYS A 282 -6.85 2.25 31.01
CA LYS A 282 -6.10 0.99 30.87
C LYS A 282 -5.81 0.76 29.37
N PRO A 283 -4.53 0.62 28.96
CA PRO A 283 -4.16 0.35 27.57
C PRO A 283 -4.88 -0.88 27.01
N THR A 284 -5.19 -0.85 25.71
CA THR A 284 -5.72 -2.06 25.04
C THR A 284 -4.64 -3.12 24.86
N LEU A 285 -3.45 -2.66 24.49
CA LEU A 285 -2.21 -3.41 24.39
C LEU A 285 -1.10 -2.54 24.97
N GLN A 286 -0.09 -3.16 25.57
CA GLN A 286 0.98 -2.45 26.23
C GLN A 286 2.29 -3.20 26.10
N MET A 287 3.36 -2.46 25.86
CA MET A 287 4.73 -2.89 26.04
C MET A 287 5.46 -1.85 26.89
N HIS A 288 6.46 -2.30 27.64
CA HIS A 288 7.24 -1.45 28.54
C HIS A 288 8.74 -1.74 28.37
N GLN A 289 9.54 -0.67 28.39
CA GLN A 289 10.99 -0.76 28.48
C GLN A 289 11.46 0.11 29.65
N GLU A 290 12.26 -0.48 30.55
CA GLU A 290 12.88 0.24 31.66
C GLU A 290 13.86 1.32 31.20
N ALA A 291 14.54 1.07 30.08
CA ALA A 291 15.44 2.02 29.44
C ALA A 291 15.10 2.14 27.96
N ALA A 292 14.55 3.30 27.59
CA ALA A 292 14.18 3.60 26.22
C ALA A 292 15.40 3.57 25.29
N THR A 293 15.26 2.88 24.17
CA THR A 293 16.28 2.77 23.12
C THR A 293 16.08 3.83 22.03
N LYS A 294 16.92 3.80 20.99
CA LYS A 294 16.73 4.62 19.77
C LYS A 294 15.88 3.93 18.71
N ASP A 295 15.14 2.89 19.12
CA ASP A 295 14.22 2.15 18.28
C ASP A 295 13.10 3.04 17.78
N PHE A 296 12.53 2.68 16.64
CA PHE A 296 11.48 3.45 15.98
C PHE A 296 10.18 3.35 16.75
N TYR A 297 9.42 4.45 16.80
CA TYR A 297 8.02 4.41 17.20
C TYR A 297 7.19 5.28 16.26
N ASP A 298 5.91 4.91 16.14
CA ASP A 298 4.89 5.69 15.47
C ASP A 298 3.60 5.76 16.28
N LEU A 299 2.84 6.84 16.07
CA LEU A 299 1.46 6.99 16.48
C LEU A 299 0.67 7.42 15.24
N VAL A 300 -0.38 6.67 14.95
CA VAL A 300 -1.02 6.73 13.64
C VAL A 300 -2.53 6.83 13.80
N GLY A 301 -3.09 7.92 13.30
CA GLY A 301 -4.52 8.08 13.04
C GLY A 301 -4.77 8.21 11.55
N ARG A 302 -6.03 8.16 11.10
CA ARG A 302 -6.45 8.28 9.69
C ARG A 302 -5.94 9.53 8.98
N ARG A 303 -5.55 10.57 9.73
CA ARG A 303 -5.24 11.91 9.23
C ARG A 303 -3.90 12.46 9.73
N MET A 304 -3.18 11.71 10.56
CA MET A 304 -1.92 12.13 11.16
C MET A 304 -1.00 10.93 11.40
N LEU A 305 0.26 11.07 10.99
CA LEU A 305 1.34 10.12 11.23
C LEU A 305 2.43 10.82 12.03
N TRP A 306 2.66 10.39 13.27
CA TRP A 306 3.65 10.94 14.18
C TRP A 306 4.74 9.91 14.41
N MET A 307 6.00 10.22 14.08
CA MET A 307 7.10 9.25 14.13
C MET A 307 8.33 9.80 14.85
N GLY A 308 9.08 8.91 15.48
CA GLY A 308 10.34 9.26 16.10
C GLY A 308 11.06 8.07 16.71
N LYS A 309 11.84 8.35 17.76
CA LYS A 309 12.60 7.35 18.51
C LYS A 309 12.13 7.24 19.94
N MET A 310 12.20 6.03 20.49
CA MET A 310 11.69 5.73 21.82
C MET A 310 12.34 6.54 22.94
N ASN A 311 13.56 7.07 22.76
CA ASN A 311 14.26 7.83 23.78
C ASN A 311 13.82 9.30 23.93
N GLY A 312 13.02 9.85 23.01
CA GLY A 312 12.49 11.21 23.18
C GLY A 312 12.08 11.92 21.90
N GLY A 313 11.20 12.92 22.04
CA GLY A 313 10.78 13.79 20.95
C GLY A 313 10.07 13.07 19.80
N ALA A 314 10.01 13.73 18.65
CA ALA A 314 9.53 13.19 17.38
C ALA A 314 10.47 13.66 16.25
N ASP A 315 10.84 12.74 15.35
CA ASP A 315 11.62 13.09 14.18
C ASP A 315 10.75 13.85 13.17
N GLU A 316 9.52 13.38 12.93
CA GLU A 316 8.61 13.92 11.91
C GLU A 316 7.13 13.74 12.31
N ILE A 317 6.31 14.73 11.95
CA ILE A 317 4.84 14.67 12.07
C ILE A 317 4.24 15.05 10.73
N TRP A 318 3.52 14.12 10.13
CA TRP A 318 2.88 14.24 8.83
C TRP A 318 1.37 14.42 8.97
N ILE A 319 0.85 15.39 8.23
CA ILE A 319 -0.58 15.57 7.99
C ILE A 319 -0.70 15.53 6.48
N HIS A 320 -0.89 14.32 5.95
CA HIS A 320 -0.85 14.08 4.51
C HIS A 320 -1.77 15.07 3.77
N PRO A 321 -1.23 15.77 2.74
CA PRO A 321 -0.08 15.39 1.94
C PRO A 321 1.28 16.03 2.29
N TYR A 322 1.48 16.58 3.50
CA TYR A 322 2.72 17.30 3.83
C TYR A 322 3.26 17.01 5.23
N MET A 323 4.57 17.24 5.40
CA MET A 323 5.26 17.21 6.69
C MET A 323 4.91 18.49 7.47
N ALA A 324 4.08 18.35 8.49
CA ALA A 324 3.62 19.48 9.30
C ALA A 324 4.74 19.98 10.22
N LEU A 325 5.43 19.06 10.91
CA LEU A 325 6.53 19.36 11.82
C LEU A 325 7.66 18.34 11.66
N ARG A 326 8.86 18.75 12.04
CA ARG A 326 10.05 17.91 12.18
C ARG A 326 10.91 18.37 13.35
N ASP A 327 11.79 17.48 13.80
CA ASP A 327 12.76 17.76 14.87
C ASP A 327 12.09 18.27 16.15
N PHE A 328 10.92 17.69 16.51
CA PHE A 328 10.15 18.07 17.70
C PHE A 328 10.84 17.53 18.95
N ARG A 329 11.25 18.43 19.85
CA ARG A 329 12.03 18.08 21.03
C ARG A 329 11.55 18.86 22.25
N LEU A 330 11.54 18.17 23.38
CA LEU A 330 11.39 18.78 24.69
C LEU A 330 12.73 18.83 25.41
N GLY A 331 12.94 19.88 26.19
CA GLY A 331 14.10 20.04 27.06
C GLY A 331 13.72 20.71 28.37
N VAL A 332 14.53 20.53 29.40
CA VAL A 332 14.32 21.14 30.71
C VAL A 332 15.53 21.97 31.09
N THR A 333 15.29 23.09 31.76
CA THR A 333 16.36 23.81 32.47
C THR A 333 16.16 23.61 33.96
N LEU A 334 17.17 23.08 34.65
CA LEU A 334 17.11 22.84 36.10
C LEU A 334 17.34 24.14 36.87
N ARG A 335 16.82 24.28 38.09
CA ARG A 335 16.96 25.51 38.90
C ARG A 335 18.41 25.89 39.23
N ASN A 336 19.32 24.92 39.19
CA ASN A 336 20.75 25.10 39.46
C ASN A 336 21.61 25.11 38.18
N SER A 337 21.01 25.29 37.00
CA SER A 337 21.69 25.34 35.71
C SER A 337 21.05 26.37 34.79
N ASP A 338 21.85 26.92 33.87
CA ASP A 338 21.35 27.81 32.81
C ASP A 338 21.34 27.15 31.43
N SER A 339 21.77 25.89 31.32
CA SER A 339 21.73 25.14 30.07
C SER A 339 20.45 24.30 29.94
N ILE A 340 19.92 24.20 28.72
CA ILE A 340 18.83 23.27 28.39
C ILE A 340 19.38 21.84 28.34
N SER A 341 18.82 20.95 29.15
CA SER A 341 18.98 19.50 29.05
C SER A 341 17.87 18.91 28.19
N TRP A 342 18.20 18.47 26.98
CA TRP A 342 17.25 17.86 26.06
C TRP A 342 16.87 16.44 26.49
N LEU A 343 15.56 16.15 26.47
CA LEU A 343 15.02 14.88 26.99
C LEU A 343 15.46 13.66 26.17
N ASP A 344 15.72 13.81 24.87
CA ASP A 344 16.22 12.75 24.00
C ASP A 344 17.64 12.27 24.36
N ASN A 345 18.37 13.01 25.20
CA ASN A 345 19.65 12.60 25.78
C ASN A 345 19.52 12.11 27.23
N ALA A 346 18.33 12.17 27.82
CA ALA A 346 18.07 11.72 29.18
C ALA A 346 17.60 10.25 29.18
N LYS A 347 17.87 9.53 30.27
CA LYS A 347 17.35 8.18 30.46
C LYS A 347 15.86 8.26 30.81
N ALA A 348 15.05 7.45 30.15
CA ALA A 348 13.63 7.31 30.42
C ALA A 348 13.22 5.85 30.42
N SER A 349 12.21 5.51 31.22
CA SER A 349 11.37 4.34 30.95
C SER A 349 10.30 4.74 29.93
N VAL A 350 9.88 3.80 29.08
CA VAL A 350 8.89 4.05 28.04
C VAL A 350 7.79 2.99 28.05
N GLU A 351 6.55 3.47 27.98
CA GLU A 351 5.35 2.68 27.78
C GLU A 351 4.83 2.92 26.36
N ILE A 352 4.57 1.84 25.63
CA ILE A 352 4.17 1.85 24.23
C ILE A 352 2.81 1.17 24.11
N THR A 353 1.86 1.88 23.52
CA THR A 353 0.51 1.40 23.25
C THR A 353 0.08 1.83 21.83
N PRO A 354 -0.96 1.22 21.23
CA PRO A 354 -1.52 1.73 19.98
C PRO A 354 -2.06 3.17 20.09
N GLU A 355 -2.49 3.57 21.29
CA GLU A 355 -3.13 4.87 21.57
C GLU A 355 -2.14 6.01 21.86
N TYR A 356 -1.04 5.69 22.55
CA TYR A 356 -0.08 6.67 23.03
C TYR A 356 1.30 6.06 23.29
N ILE A 357 2.29 6.95 23.37
CA ILE A 357 3.59 6.64 23.97
C ILE A 357 3.76 7.53 25.20
N ALA A 358 4.22 6.95 26.31
CA ALA A 358 4.50 7.67 27.53
C ALA A 358 5.95 7.45 27.98
N ARG A 359 6.66 8.52 28.31
CA ARG A 359 8.05 8.47 28.79
C ARG A 359 8.17 9.14 30.13
N THR A 360 8.86 8.48 31.04
CA THR A 360 9.07 8.97 32.41
C THR A 360 10.55 9.20 32.66
N TYR A 361 10.89 10.44 33.02
CA TYR A 361 12.23 10.92 33.32
C TYR A 361 12.33 11.25 34.81
N THR A 362 13.49 10.99 35.41
CA THR A 362 13.78 11.38 36.80
C THR A 362 14.97 12.32 36.83
N PHE A 363 14.76 13.53 37.36
CA PHE A 363 15.78 14.56 37.60
C PHE A 363 15.87 14.82 39.10
N ARG A 364 16.83 14.18 39.78
CA ARG A 364 16.96 14.22 41.26
C ARG A 364 15.66 13.78 41.94
N SER A 365 14.91 14.72 42.53
CA SER A 365 13.65 14.46 43.23
C SER A 365 12.42 14.70 42.35
N THR A 366 12.62 15.22 41.14
CA THR A 366 11.55 15.59 40.22
C THR A 366 11.32 14.53 39.17
N THR A 367 10.07 14.11 39.01
CA THR A 367 9.63 13.24 37.92
C THR A 367 8.96 14.09 36.84
N LEU A 368 9.39 13.90 35.60
CA LEU A 368 8.72 14.45 34.42
C LEU A 368 8.17 13.29 33.59
N ARG A 369 6.88 13.33 33.27
CA ARG A 369 6.24 12.38 32.37
C ARG A 369 5.75 13.10 31.13
N GLU A 370 6.15 12.66 29.95
CA GLU A 370 5.56 13.13 28.69
C GLU A 370 4.71 12.02 28.05
N ILE A 371 3.58 12.39 27.47
CA ILE A 371 2.62 11.48 26.85
C ILE A 371 2.24 12.06 25.49
N TYR A 372 2.52 11.35 24.41
CA TYR A 372 2.12 11.77 23.07
C TYR A 372 1.00 10.89 22.56
N THR A 373 -0.01 11.49 21.94
CA THR A 373 -1.15 10.80 21.35
C THR A 373 -1.66 11.57 20.14
N VAL A 374 -2.24 10.85 19.17
CA VAL A 374 -2.86 11.43 17.98
C VAL A 374 -4.35 11.12 17.97
N SER A 375 -5.12 12.02 17.35
CA SER A 375 -6.53 11.72 17.08
C SER A 375 -6.62 10.60 16.07
N PHE A 376 -7.53 9.67 16.32
CA PHE A 376 -7.78 8.58 15.40
C PHE A 376 -8.30 9.07 14.04
N ASP A 377 -9.18 10.07 13.96
CA ASP A 377 -9.89 10.43 12.73
C ASP A 377 -9.70 11.90 12.27
N GLU A 378 -9.07 12.73 13.09
CA GLU A 378 -8.87 14.15 12.81
C GLU A 378 -7.37 14.50 12.65
N PRO A 379 -7.01 15.55 11.90
CA PRO A 379 -5.62 15.96 11.68
C PRO A 379 -5.05 16.72 12.89
N ASN A 380 -5.09 16.10 14.07
CA ASN A 380 -4.57 16.68 15.31
C ASN A 380 -3.94 15.65 16.26
N GLY A 381 -3.06 16.13 17.13
CA GLY A 381 -2.42 15.36 18.19
C GLY A 381 -1.96 16.25 19.34
N VAL A 382 -1.57 15.63 20.45
CA VAL A 382 -1.15 16.33 21.67
C VAL A 382 0.13 15.72 22.21
N ALA A 383 1.07 16.59 22.54
CA ALA A 383 2.15 16.28 23.47
C ALA A 383 1.80 16.85 24.86
N HIS A 384 1.55 15.97 25.80
CA HIS A 384 1.23 16.28 27.19
C HIS A 384 2.46 16.10 28.07
N VAL A 385 2.65 16.97 29.05
CA VAL A 385 3.75 16.92 30.02
C VAL A 385 3.20 17.09 31.43
N GLU A 386 3.62 16.24 32.35
CA GLU A 386 3.33 16.31 33.78
C GLU A 386 4.65 16.43 34.54
N VAL A 387 4.77 17.41 35.44
CA VAL A 387 5.94 17.59 36.29
C VAL A 387 5.54 17.49 37.76
N ASN A 388 6.22 16.64 38.50
CA ASN A 388 6.07 16.49 39.94
C ASN A 388 7.44 16.66 40.61
N GLY A 389 7.62 17.73 41.38
CA GLY A 389 8.88 18.12 41.99
C GLY A 389 9.31 19.55 41.64
N ASN A 390 10.41 20.00 42.25
CA ASN A 390 10.87 21.40 42.20
C ASN A 390 12.22 21.61 41.50
N ASP A 391 12.88 20.57 40.99
CA ASP A 391 14.22 20.67 40.40
C ASP A 391 14.23 21.36 39.03
N ILE A 392 13.11 21.33 38.30
CA ILE A 392 12.95 21.95 36.98
C ILE A 392 12.49 23.41 37.14
N ARG A 393 13.20 24.34 36.49
CA ARG A 393 12.86 25.78 36.40
C ARG A 393 11.91 26.05 35.24
N SER A 394 12.23 25.48 34.08
CA SER A 394 11.48 25.73 32.85
C SER A 394 11.51 24.54 31.90
N LEU A 395 10.44 24.41 31.12
CA LEU A 395 10.34 23.49 29.99
C LEU A 395 10.59 24.27 28.70
N SER A 396 11.37 23.70 27.79
CA SER A 396 11.62 24.21 26.44
C SER A 396 11.00 23.26 25.41
N VAL A 397 10.30 23.84 24.43
CA VAL A 397 9.75 23.16 23.26
C VAL A 397 10.48 23.68 22.03
N SER A 398 10.99 22.78 21.19
CA SER A 398 11.67 23.14 19.94
C SER A 398 11.16 22.25 18.80
N TYR A 399 10.97 22.84 17.63
CA TYR A 399 10.61 22.11 16.40
C TYR A 399 10.90 22.97 15.17
N ALA A 400 10.82 22.36 14.00
CA ALA A 400 10.86 23.05 12.72
C ALA A 400 9.70 22.64 11.81
N SER A 401 9.40 23.48 10.82
CA SER A 401 8.45 23.15 9.75
C SER A 401 8.95 23.69 8.41
N ASN A 402 8.98 22.82 7.41
CA ASN A 402 9.25 23.15 6.02
C ASN A 402 8.01 22.98 5.12
N LEU A 403 6.87 22.53 5.70
CA LEU A 403 5.64 22.20 4.99
C LEU A 403 5.88 21.36 3.73
N ARG A 404 6.86 20.45 3.80
CA ARG A 404 7.33 19.65 2.67
C ARG A 404 6.19 18.77 2.17
N TYR A 405 5.75 18.99 0.94
CA TYR A 405 4.86 18.03 0.27
C TYR A 405 5.50 16.65 0.27
N MET A 406 4.70 15.61 0.34
CA MET A 406 5.22 14.27 0.11
C MET A 406 5.72 14.15 -1.34
N TRP A 407 6.75 13.32 -1.55
CA TRP A 407 7.25 12.93 -2.87
C TRP A 407 6.07 12.55 -3.82
N PRO A 408 6.11 12.84 -5.15
CA PRO A 408 7.27 13.18 -6.00
C PRO A 408 7.61 14.66 -6.16
N TYR A 409 6.79 15.58 -5.63
CA TYR A 409 7.13 17.01 -5.63
C TYR A 409 8.51 17.24 -5.01
N SER A 410 9.27 18.23 -5.47
CA SER A 410 10.53 18.63 -4.84
C SER A 410 10.30 19.46 -3.58
N GLU A 411 11.34 19.70 -2.79
CA GLU A 411 11.30 20.61 -1.67
C GLU A 411 10.99 22.05 -2.06
N LYS A 412 11.08 22.42 -3.34
CA LYS A 412 10.78 23.77 -3.87
C LYS A 412 9.26 23.97 -4.08
N ALA A 413 8.52 22.88 -4.30
CA ALA A 413 7.09 22.91 -4.66
C ALA A 413 6.14 23.51 -3.61
N THR A 414 6.54 23.58 -2.33
CA THR A 414 5.74 24.15 -1.23
C THR A 414 5.52 25.67 -1.35
N GLY A 415 6.28 26.37 -2.21
CA GLY A 415 6.16 27.81 -2.40
C GLY A 415 6.64 28.63 -1.19
N SER A 416 6.21 29.90 -1.07
CA SER A 416 6.59 30.77 0.05
C SER A 416 5.91 30.39 1.36
N ILE A 417 6.58 30.62 2.49
CA ILE A 417 6.08 30.30 3.85
C ILE A 417 5.86 31.59 4.63
N VAL A 418 4.67 31.70 5.22
CA VAL A 418 4.27 32.75 6.14
C VAL A 418 4.17 32.17 7.54
N TYR A 419 4.75 32.82 8.53
CA TYR A 419 4.80 32.28 9.89
C TYR A 419 4.72 33.36 10.96
N GLY A 420 4.39 32.97 12.19
CA GLY A 420 4.36 33.90 13.31
C GLY A 420 3.66 33.33 14.53
N TYR A 421 3.92 33.93 15.68
CA TYR A 421 3.18 33.65 16.91
C TYR A 421 1.95 34.54 17.01
N ASN A 422 0.79 33.94 17.27
CA ASN A 422 -0.47 34.61 17.43
C ASN A 422 -0.91 34.59 18.91
N PRO A 423 -0.89 35.74 19.61
CA PRO A 423 -1.26 35.80 21.03
C PRO A 423 -2.75 35.54 21.28
N SER A 424 -3.64 35.83 20.31
CA SER A 424 -5.09 35.67 20.48
C SER A 424 -5.54 34.22 20.60
N ILE A 425 -4.71 33.28 20.12
CA ILE A 425 -4.98 31.84 20.21
C ILE A 425 -3.84 31.08 20.91
N ASN A 426 -2.86 31.81 21.48
CA ASN A 426 -1.66 31.30 22.12
C ASN A 426 -0.95 30.21 21.28
N ALA A 427 -0.66 30.50 20.02
CA ALA A 427 -0.15 29.50 19.08
C ALA A 427 0.85 30.05 18.06
N HIS A 428 1.77 29.21 17.61
CA HIS A 428 2.52 29.44 16.38
C HIS A 428 1.69 28.98 15.19
N VAL A 429 1.67 29.80 14.15
CA VAL A 429 1.02 29.53 12.87
C VAL A 429 2.08 29.52 11.78
N ILE A 430 2.10 28.45 10.99
CA ILE A 430 3.01 28.29 9.85
C ILE A 430 2.13 27.89 8.66
N SER A 431 2.18 28.68 7.59
CA SER A 431 1.30 28.56 6.44
C SER A 431 2.09 28.67 5.15
N GLY A 432 1.81 27.81 4.18
CA GLY A 432 2.50 27.71 2.90
C GLY A 432 1.54 27.44 1.75
N GLN A 433 2.07 27.50 0.53
CA GLN A 433 1.30 27.34 -0.71
C GLN A 433 0.01 28.18 -0.70
N GLU A 434 0.16 29.49 -0.53
CA GLU A 434 -0.94 30.47 -0.54
C GLU A 434 -2.07 30.17 0.47
N GLY A 435 -1.73 29.56 1.61
CA GLY A 435 -2.69 29.25 2.66
C GLY A 435 -3.36 27.89 2.54
N SER A 436 -2.91 27.02 1.63
CA SER A 436 -3.40 25.65 1.54
C SER A 436 -2.71 24.71 2.52
N LEU A 437 -1.41 24.86 2.80
CA LEU A 437 -0.72 24.05 3.81
C LEU A 437 -0.61 24.81 5.11
N ASN A 438 -1.20 24.31 6.20
CA ASN A 438 -1.30 25.06 7.44
C ASN A 438 -1.05 24.19 8.65
N THR A 439 -0.05 24.56 9.45
CA THR A 439 0.24 23.96 10.74
C THR A 439 0.04 24.98 11.85
N VAL A 440 -0.69 24.59 12.89
CA VAL A 440 -0.94 25.40 14.08
C VAL A 440 -0.46 24.60 15.29
N VAL A 441 0.43 25.20 16.08
CA VAL A 441 0.92 24.63 17.34
C VAL A 441 0.52 25.55 18.48
N ALA A 442 -0.48 25.13 19.25
CA ALA A 442 -1.05 25.91 20.35
C ALA A 442 -0.60 25.39 21.71
N TYR A 443 -0.58 26.27 22.71
CA TYR A 443 -0.12 25.94 24.06
C TYR A 443 -1.24 26.18 25.08
N SER A 444 -1.32 25.29 26.06
CA SER A 444 -2.18 25.44 27.25
C SER A 444 -1.76 26.63 28.11
N GLU A 445 -0.44 26.87 28.24
CA GLU A 445 0.13 27.98 29.00
C GLU A 445 0.76 29.03 28.09
N LYS A 446 0.82 30.28 28.55
CA LYS A 446 1.49 31.34 27.81
C LYS A 446 3.02 31.15 27.91
N PRO A 447 3.77 31.13 26.79
CA PRO A 447 5.22 31.05 26.84
C PRO A 447 5.84 32.24 27.60
N LEU A 448 6.88 31.98 28.40
CA LEU A 448 7.76 33.01 28.96
C LEU A 448 8.50 33.74 27.84
N GLN A 449 9.02 32.96 26.90
CA GLN A 449 9.67 33.44 25.69
C GLN A 449 9.26 32.52 24.55
N GLN A 450 9.07 33.10 23.37
CA GLN A 450 8.91 32.33 22.13
C GLN A 450 9.65 33.04 20.99
N THR A 451 10.19 32.25 20.08
CA THR A 451 10.82 32.71 18.85
C THR A 451 10.35 31.84 17.69
N ALA A 452 10.12 32.46 16.53
CA ALA A 452 10.01 31.77 15.26
C ALA A 452 10.95 32.47 14.29
N LEU A 453 11.89 31.73 13.70
CA LEU A 453 12.95 32.26 12.85
C LEU A 453 13.03 31.45 11.57
N ALA A 454 13.12 32.13 10.43
CA ALA A 454 13.40 31.49 9.15
C ALA A 454 14.85 30.98 9.11
N ASP A 455 15.03 29.76 8.62
CA ASP A 455 16.31 29.19 8.22
C ASP A 455 16.26 28.96 6.71
N GLU A 456 16.68 29.98 5.96
CA GLU A 456 16.66 29.94 4.50
C GLU A 456 17.58 28.85 3.94
N LYS A 457 18.65 28.50 4.65
CA LYS A 457 19.57 27.44 4.21
C LYS A 457 18.90 26.06 4.27
N ARG A 458 18.16 25.80 5.34
CA ARG A 458 17.38 24.55 5.51
C ARG A 458 15.96 24.63 4.92
N GLN A 459 15.59 25.78 4.36
CA GLN A 459 14.28 26.03 3.75
C GLN A 459 13.11 25.75 4.72
N GLN A 460 13.25 26.18 5.98
CA GLN A 460 12.28 25.90 7.05
C GLN A 460 12.11 27.07 8.02
N VAL A 461 11.11 26.97 8.90
CA VAL A 461 10.93 27.86 10.06
C VAL A 461 11.26 27.07 11.32
N ASN A 462 12.18 27.59 12.13
CA ASN A 462 12.54 27.03 13.44
C ASN A 462 11.77 27.76 14.54
N VAL A 463 11.17 27.01 15.45
CA VAL A 463 10.41 27.55 16.59
C VAL A 463 11.03 27.04 17.88
N GLN A 464 11.13 27.95 18.86
CA GLN A 464 11.48 27.62 20.23
C GLN A 464 10.58 28.40 21.19
N SER A 465 10.05 27.71 22.20
CA SER A 465 9.20 28.27 23.25
C SER A 465 9.67 27.79 24.61
N SER A 466 9.59 28.63 25.64
CA SER A 466 9.88 28.25 27.03
C SER A 466 8.72 28.56 27.96
N PHE A 467 8.54 27.74 29.00
CA PHE A 467 7.44 27.82 29.95
C PHE A 467 8.00 27.69 31.36
N SER A 468 7.50 28.50 32.31
CA SER A 468 7.83 28.33 33.72
C SER A 468 7.23 27.02 34.22
N ILE A 469 7.97 26.30 35.05
CA ILE A 469 7.52 25.05 35.64
C ILE A 469 7.50 25.20 37.16
N GLU A 470 6.31 25.03 37.72
CA GLU A 470 6.06 24.88 39.14
C GLU A 470 5.81 23.42 39.50
N ASN A 471 5.84 23.12 40.80
CA ASN A 471 5.47 21.79 41.27
C ASN A 471 4.01 21.46 40.90
N ASP A 472 3.79 20.20 40.54
CA ASP A 472 2.45 19.66 40.24
C ASP A 472 1.79 20.28 39.00
N GLN A 473 2.60 20.79 38.06
CA GLN A 473 2.11 21.44 36.85
C GLN A 473 1.99 20.45 35.68
N ALA A 474 0.98 20.67 34.85
CA ALA A 474 0.83 20.01 33.56
C ALA A 474 0.83 21.03 32.41
N LEU A 475 1.24 20.59 31.23
CA LEU A 475 1.27 21.39 30.00
C LEU A 475 0.83 20.52 28.81
N ASN A 476 -0.09 21.05 27.99
CA ASN A 476 -0.40 20.55 26.66
C ASN A 476 0.22 21.42 25.56
N ILE A 477 0.76 20.74 24.55
CA ILE A 477 1.15 21.27 23.25
C ILE A 477 0.24 20.61 22.21
N TYR A 478 -0.67 21.40 21.65
CA TYR A 478 -1.65 20.95 20.66
C TYR A 478 -1.10 21.18 19.26
N ILE A 479 -1.15 20.16 18.41
CA ILE A 479 -0.68 20.23 17.03
C ILE A 479 -1.87 19.93 16.11
N MET A 480 -2.18 20.85 15.21
CA MET A 480 -3.25 20.72 14.23
C MET A 480 -2.75 21.09 12.84
N GLY A 481 -3.38 20.54 11.80
CA GLY A 481 -3.15 21.03 10.46
C GLY A 481 -4.33 20.92 9.50
N SER A 482 -4.20 21.62 8.38
CA SER A 482 -5.13 21.56 7.24
C SER A 482 -4.34 21.68 5.94
N SER A 483 -4.79 20.96 4.92
CA SER A 483 -4.30 21.01 3.54
C SER A 483 -5.19 21.86 2.63
N SER A 484 -6.18 22.56 3.19
CA SER A 484 -7.16 23.37 2.45
C SER A 484 -7.13 24.84 2.86
N ALA A 485 -7.25 25.14 4.17
CA ALA A 485 -7.33 26.50 4.67
C ALA A 485 -6.92 26.61 6.15
N LEU A 486 -6.25 27.71 6.51
CA LEU A 486 -5.84 27.99 7.90
C LEU A 486 -7.01 27.97 8.89
N ASN A 487 -8.17 28.51 8.50
CA ASN A 487 -9.34 28.60 9.36
C ASN A 487 -9.88 27.23 9.78
N GLU A 488 -9.65 26.16 9.01
CA GLU A 488 -10.04 24.81 9.40
C GLU A 488 -9.23 24.33 10.60
N ALA A 489 -7.90 24.49 10.57
CA ALA A 489 -7.03 24.11 11.68
C ALA A 489 -7.32 24.93 12.95
N VAL A 490 -7.56 26.23 12.81
CA VAL A 490 -7.93 27.11 13.93
C VAL A 490 -9.31 26.75 14.49
N SER A 491 -10.28 26.41 13.64
CA SER A 491 -11.62 26.00 14.07
C SER A 491 -11.60 24.63 14.74
N LEU A 492 -10.75 23.71 14.28
CA LEU A 492 -10.52 22.43 14.94
C LEU A 492 -10.05 22.66 16.38
N TYR A 493 -9.04 23.50 16.60
CA TYR A 493 -8.61 23.85 17.96
C TYR A 493 -9.73 24.52 18.77
N ARG A 494 -10.38 25.55 18.21
CA ARG A 494 -11.47 26.26 18.90
C ARG A 494 -12.56 25.30 19.35
N ASN A 495 -12.95 24.34 18.53
CA ASN A 495 -14.10 23.49 18.80
C ASN A 495 -13.75 22.23 19.58
N LYS A 496 -12.52 21.72 19.46
CA LYS A 496 -12.11 20.40 19.94
C LYS A 496 -11.02 20.39 21.00
N ARG A 497 -10.45 21.54 21.42
CA ARG A 497 -9.37 21.59 22.43
C ARG A 497 -9.64 20.84 23.74
N SER A 498 -10.89 20.81 24.22
CA SER A 498 -11.26 20.02 25.40
C SER A 498 -11.28 18.51 25.12
N GLU A 499 -11.75 18.11 23.94
CA GLU A 499 -11.71 16.72 23.46
C GLU A 499 -10.27 16.26 23.20
N MET A 500 -9.38 17.17 22.79
CA MET A 500 -7.96 16.90 22.57
C MET A 500 -7.24 16.44 23.86
N ASN A 501 -7.70 16.91 25.03
CA ASN A 501 -7.17 16.42 26.32
C ASN A 501 -7.59 14.98 26.64
N ARG A 502 -8.50 14.39 25.85
CA ARG A 502 -9.04 13.04 26.04
C ARG A 502 -8.76 12.14 24.83
N LEU A 503 -7.78 12.48 23.99
CA LEU A 503 -7.44 11.67 22.81
C LEU A 503 -7.01 10.26 23.20
N ALA A 504 -6.20 10.10 24.26
CA ALA A 504 -5.81 8.78 24.75
C ALA A 504 -7.03 7.92 25.11
N GLU A 505 -8.05 8.48 25.77
CA GLU A 505 -9.31 7.78 26.08
C GLU A 505 -10.10 7.40 24.81
N ARG A 506 -10.18 8.30 23.84
CA ARG A 506 -10.92 8.06 22.58
C ARG A 506 -10.23 7.02 21.70
N SER A 507 -8.92 7.12 21.54
CA SER A 507 -8.11 6.15 20.80
C SER A 507 -8.18 4.78 21.49
N GLN A 508 -8.17 4.74 22.82
CA GLN A 508 -8.33 3.49 23.59
C GLN A 508 -9.69 2.84 23.32
N GLN A 509 -10.77 3.62 23.34
CA GLN A 509 -12.09 3.11 23.07
C GLN A 509 -12.21 2.59 21.63
N TYR A 510 -11.55 3.25 20.67
CA TYR A 510 -11.47 2.78 19.29
C TYR A 510 -10.77 1.43 19.18
N TYR A 511 -9.53 1.31 19.67
CA TYR A 511 -8.77 0.06 19.58
C TYR A 511 -9.41 -1.07 20.39
N LYS A 512 -10.08 -0.74 21.50
CA LYS A 512 -10.85 -1.73 22.27
C LYS A 512 -11.96 -2.33 21.40
N ASN A 513 -12.71 -1.50 20.68
CA ASN A 513 -13.76 -1.97 19.77
C ASN A 513 -13.16 -2.76 18.60
N LEU A 514 -12.10 -2.25 17.97
CA LEU A 514 -11.38 -2.93 16.89
C LEU A 514 -11.00 -4.37 17.30
N LEU A 515 -10.34 -4.52 18.45
CA LEU A 515 -9.89 -5.82 18.98
C LEU A 515 -11.02 -6.69 19.56
N GLN A 516 -12.25 -6.19 19.65
CA GLN A 516 -13.43 -6.90 20.12
C GLN A 516 -14.41 -7.27 19.00
N ASP A 517 -14.42 -6.53 17.90
CA ASP A 517 -15.41 -6.67 16.83
C ASP A 517 -14.92 -7.50 15.62
N HIS A 518 -13.60 -7.62 15.49
CA HIS A 518 -12.92 -8.40 14.43
C HIS A 518 -12.46 -9.77 14.92
N LEU A 519 -12.18 -10.66 13.96
CA LEU A 519 -11.78 -12.04 14.25
C LEU A 519 -10.50 -12.06 15.11
N TYR A 520 -10.50 -12.84 16.19
CA TYR A 520 -9.30 -13.10 16.98
C TYR A 520 -9.36 -14.48 17.64
N PHE A 521 -8.21 -14.92 18.13
CA PHE A 521 -8.01 -16.23 18.75
C PHE A 521 -7.76 -16.10 20.26
N THR A 522 -8.19 -17.12 21.01
CA THR A 522 -7.80 -17.34 22.40
C THR A 522 -7.27 -18.77 22.52
N THR A 523 -5.96 -18.89 22.74
CA THR A 523 -5.22 -20.15 22.73
C THR A 523 -4.40 -20.30 24.02
N PRO A 524 -3.84 -21.50 24.31
CA PRO A 524 -2.86 -21.68 25.37
C PRO A 524 -1.55 -20.92 25.15
N ASP A 525 -1.24 -20.53 23.90
CA ASP A 525 -0.04 -19.78 23.55
C ASP A 525 -0.27 -18.28 23.73
N SER A 526 0.20 -17.76 24.87
CA SER A 526 0.08 -16.34 25.22
C SER A 526 0.86 -15.41 24.27
N LEU A 527 1.94 -15.89 23.65
CA LEU A 527 2.72 -15.12 22.68
C LEU A 527 1.93 -14.96 21.40
N PHE A 528 1.34 -16.05 20.89
CA PHE A 528 0.45 -16.03 19.74
C PHE A 528 -0.74 -15.08 19.98
N ASN A 529 -1.44 -15.22 21.11
CA ASN A 529 -2.58 -14.35 21.45
C ASN A 529 -2.19 -12.86 21.45
N THR A 530 -1.05 -12.52 22.04
CA THR A 530 -0.59 -11.12 22.17
C THR A 530 -0.14 -10.56 20.83
N GLY A 531 0.70 -11.30 20.10
CA GLY A 531 1.22 -10.86 18.80
C GLY A 531 0.13 -10.74 17.73
N TYR A 532 -0.86 -11.64 17.73
CA TYR A 532 -2.01 -11.54 16.83
C TYR A 532 -2.80 -10.23 17.07
N ARG A 533 -3.01 -9.84 18.33
CA ARG A 533 -3.72 -8.59 18.65
C ARG A 533 -2.92 -7.36 18.28
N TRP A 534 -1.59 -7.38 18.45
CA TRP A 534 -0.71 -6.34 17.94
C TRP A 534 -0.82 -6.21 16.42
N ALA A 535 -0.67 -7.32 15.69
CA ALA A 535 -0.79 -7.33 14.23
C ALA A 535 -2.13 -6.79 13.74
N LEU A 536 -3.24 -7.09 14.44
CA LEU A 536 -4.56 -6.55 14.11
C LEU A 536 -4.64 -5.03 14.32
N ALA A 537 -4.15 -4.52 15.46
CA ALA A 537 -4.12 -3.08 15.75
C ALA A 537 -3.21 -2.31 14.80
N ARG A 538 -2.05 -2.88 14.45
CA ARG A 538 -1.06 -2.31 13.55
C ARG A 538 -1.50 -2.34 12.09
N THR A 539 -2.12 -3.42 11.62
CA THR A 539 -2.77 -3.48 10.29
C THR A 539 -3.74 -2.31 10.10
N ASP A 540 -4.56 -2.03 11.12
CA ASP A 540 -5.56 -0.97 11.03
C ASP A 540 -4.94 0.42 10.79
N GLN A 541 -3.78 0.72 11.38
CA GLN A 541 -3.11 2.02 11.28
C GLN A 541 -2.75 2.43 9.84
N PHE A 542 -2.62 1.47 8.93
CA PHE A 542 -2.32 1.75 7.51
C PHE A 542 -3.49 2.31 6.72
N LEU A 543 -4.74 2.12 7.17
CA LEU A 543 -5.87 2.74 6.50
C LEU A 543 -5.87 4.25 6.80
N GLN A 544 -5.58 5.04 5.78
CA GLN A 544 -5.37 6.48 5.88
C GLN A 544 -6.32 7.22 4.93
N THR A 545 -6.65 8.46 5.27
CA THR A 545 -7.52 9.32 4.48
C THR A 545 -6.78 10.60 4.09
N THR A 546 -6.63 10.82 2.79
CA THR A 546 -6.00 12.04 2.27
C THR A 546 -7.07 12.90 1.60
N PRO A 547 -7.24 14.18 2.01
CA PRO A 547 -8.18 15.10 1.38
C PRO A 547 -8.03 15.15 -0.13
N GLY A 548 -9.14 15.00 -0.86
CA GLY A 548 -9.18 15.01 -2.31
C GLY A 548 -8.80 13.68 -2.98
N LEU A 549 -8.08 12.79 -2.31
CA LEU A 549 -7.73 11.47 -2.87
C LEU A 549 -8.66 10.35 -2.41
N GLY A 550 -9.09 10.36 -1.14
CA GLY A 550 -9.91 9.29 -0.58
C GLY A 550 -9.18 8.49 0.50
N THR A 551 -9.66 7.27 0.74
CA THR A 551 -9.21 6.41 1.85
C THR A 551 -8.72 5.07 1.32
N SER A 552 -7.46 4.75 1.58
CA SER A 552 -6.83 3.50 1.16
C SER A 552 -5.71 3.10 2.14
N LEU A 553 -5.06 1.98 1.90
CA LEU A 553 -3.95 1.48 2.71
C LEU A 553 -2.62 2.08 2.25
N MET A 554 -1.86 2.64 3.19
CA MET A 554 -0.45 2.94 2.98
C MET A 554 0.41 1.68 3.11
N ALA A 555 1.53 1.59 2.41
CA ALA A 555 2.35 0.37 2.43
C ALA A 555 3.18 0.22 3.72
N GLY A 556 3.82 1.29 4.18
CA GLY A 556 4.81 1.21 5.26
C GLY A 556 5.18 2.54 5.88
N PHE A 557 5.57 2.55 7.15
CA PHE A 557 6.02 3.75 7.86
C PHE A 557 7.50 3.67 8.23
N GLY A 558 8.19 4.79 8.02
CA GLY A 558 9.57 5.03 8.40
C GLY A 558 9.89 6.53 8.29
N THR A 559 10.94 7.02 8.96
CA THR A 559 11.33 8.43 8.81
C THR A 559 11.91 8.71 7.42
N THR A 560 11.84 9.96 6.94
CA THR A 560 12.45 10.33 5.64
C THR A 560 13.95 10.09 5.55
N ALA A 561 14.65 10.01 6.70
CA ALA A 561 16.05 9.67 6.80
C ALA A 561 16.39 8.23 6.35
N ARG A 562 15.41 7.31 6.40
CA ARG A 562 15.57 5.92 5.93
C ARG A 562 15.15 5.75 4.46
N GLY A 563 14.38 6.68 3.92
CA GLY A 563 13.89 6.61 2.55
C GLY A 563 15.04 6.61 1.53
N TRP A 564 14.85 5.90 0.42
CA TRP A 564 15.80 5.94 -0.69
C TRP A 564 15.96 7.38 -1.18
N ASN A 565 17.20 7.86 -1.25
CA ASN A 565 17.55 9.16 -1.80
C ASN A 565 17.17 9.20 -3.28
N GLY A 566 15.92 9.58 -3.60
CA GLY A 566 15.41 9.74 -4.97
C GLY A 566 16.02 10.94 -5.69
N ASN A 567 17.32 11.19 -5.51
CA ASN A 567 18.07 12.38 -5.95
C ASN A 567 17.51 13.72 -5.43
N GLN A 568 16.77 13.73 -4.31
CA GLN A 568 16.30 14.95 -3.67
C GLN A 568 17.19 15.32 -2.47
N THR A 569 17.55 16.60 -2.33
CA THR A 569 18.35 17.09 -1.21
C THR A 569 17.60 16.95 0.12
N ILE A 570 16.27 17.11 0.11
CA ILE A 570 15.40 16.88 1.25
C ILE A 570 14.35 15.83 0.86
N SER A 571 14.55 14.61 1.36
CA SER A 571 13.63 13.49 1.16
C SER A 571 12.23 13.86 1.65
N GLY A 572 11.23 13.59 0.81
CA GLY A 572 9.80 13.70 1.14
C GLY A 572 9.13 12.33 1.27
N ARG A 573 9.90 11.28 1.60
CA ARG A 573 9.46 9.87 1.62
C ARG A 573 9.51 9.30 3.05
N PRO A 574 8.45 9.45 3.85
CA PRO A 574 8.36 8.84 5.18
C PRO A 574 8.15 7.32 5.06
N GLY A 575 9.21 6.58 4.74
CA GLY A 575 9.11 5.18 4.34
C GLY A 575 8.28 5.06 3.06
N TYR A 576 7.28 4.19 3.08
CA TYR A 576 6.28 4.03 2.01
C TYR A 576 4.90 4.50 2.46
N ALA A 577 4.81 5.64 3.16
CA ALA A 577 3.53 6.18 3.68
C ALA A 577 2.68 6.82 2.55
N TRP A 578 2.36 6.01 1.55
CA TRP A 578 1.46 6.35 0.46
C TRP A 578 0.73 5.11 -0.04
N TYR A 579 -0.30 5.32 -0.84
CA TYR A 579 -1.17 4.24 -1.26
C TYR A 579 -0.49 3.38 -2.32
N PHE A 580 -0.45 2.08 -2.09
CA PHE A 580 0.33 1.14 -2.89
C PHE A 580 -0.57 0.01 -3.35
N GLY A 581 -0.73 -0.17 -4.66
CA GLY A 581 -1.80 -0.96 -5.24
C GLY A 581 -1.73 -2.44 -4.88
N ARG A 582 -0.64 -3.10 -5.27
CA ARG A 582 -0.46 -4.54 -5.01
C ARG A 582 -0.41 -4.84 -3.50
N ASP A 583 0.29 -4.01 -2.71
CA ASP A 583 0.43 -4.20 -1.27
C ASP A 583 -0.92 -4.05 -0.57
N ALA A 584 -1.69 -3.02 -0.95
CA ALA A 584 -3.03 -2.81 -0.44
C ALA A 584 -3.98 -3.93 -0.87
N GLN A 585 -3.80 -4.56 -2.02
CA GLN A 585 -4.63 -5.70 -2.44
C GLN A 585 -4.36 -6.95 -1.60
N TRP A 586 -3.10 -7.31 -1.40
CA TRP A 586 -2.72 -8.39 -0.49
C TRP A 586 -3.20 -8.14 0.93
N SER A 587 -2.94 -6.95 1.44
CA SER A 587 -3.35 -6.55 2.80
C SER A 587 -4.88 -6.51 2.92
N ALA A 588 -5.59 -5.99 1.91
CA ALA A 588 -7.05 -5.91 1.93
C ALA A 588 -7.73 -7.28 1.88
N MET A 589 -7.10 -8.32 1.32
CA MET A 589 -7.62 -9.70 1.44
C MET A 589 -7.62 -10.13 2.91
N ALA A 590 -6.51 -9.95 3.62
CA ALA A 590 -6.43 -10.22 5.05
C ALA A 590 -7.46 -9.41 5.88
N ILE A 591 -7.66 -8.13 5.51
CA ILE A 591 -8.67 -7.27 6.14
C ILE A 591 -10.08 -7.81 5.91
N ASN A 592 -10.35 -8.32 4.71
CA ASN A 592 -11.63 -8.94 4.38
C ASN A 592 -11.87 -10.19 5.26
N ASP A 593 -10.85 -10.99 5.52
CA ASP A 593 -10.92 -12.23 6.29
C ASP A 593 -11.30 -12.01 7.76
N TYR A 594 -10.76 -10.96 8.40
CA TYR A 594 -11.13 -10.62 9.77
C TYR A 594 -12.45 -9.82 9.87
N GLY A 595 -13.13 -9.60 8.75
CA GLY A 595 -14.45 -8.96 8.68
C GLY A 595 -14.43 -7.45 8.41
N GLY A 596 -13.30 -6.88 7.98
CA GLY A 596 -13.14 -5.47 7.62
C GLY A 596 -13.76 -5.05 6.29
N HIS A 597 -14.91 -5.62 5.89
CA HIS A 597 -15.52 -5.40 4.58
C HIS A 597 -15.72 -3.91 4.22
N ALA A 598 -16.08 -3.08 5.21
CA ALA A 598 -16.26 -1.64 5.00
C ALA A 598 -14.93 -0.93 4.64
N MET A 599 -13.81 -1.38 5.20
CA MET A 599 -12.47 -0.86 4.88
C MET A 599 -12.07 -1.28 3.47
N VAL A 600 -12.27 -2.55 3.11
CA VAL A 600 -11.99 -3.08 1.77
C VAL A 600 -12.78 -2.33 0.69
N LYS A 601 -14.05 -2.01 0.97
CA LYS A 601 -14.87 -1.19 0.06
C LYS A 601 -14.22 0.18 -0.22
N LYS A 602 -13.63 0.84 0.80
CA LYS A 602 -12.92 2.12 0.62
C LYS A 602 -11.66 1.99 -0.23
N VAL A 603 -10.91 0.91 -0.03
CA VAL A 603 -9.75 0.58 -0.86
C VAL A 603 -10.17 0.40 -2.33
N LEU A 604 -11.22 -0.40 -2.60
CA LEU A 604 -11.77 -0.60 -3.94
C LEU A 604 -12.29 0.70 -4.57
N GLU A 605 -12.98 1.56 -3.81
CA GLU A 605 -13.43 2.89 -4.26
C GLU A 605 -12.24 3.74 -4.74
N THR A 606 -11.12 3.74 -4.01
CA THR A 606 -9.90 4.47 -4.39
C THR A 606 -9.26 3.88 -5.65
N PHE A 607 -9.21 2.55 -5.79
CA PHE A 607 -8.71 1.91 -7.03
C PHE A 607 -9.54 2.30 -8.25
N ILE A 608 -10.86 2.29 -8.13
CA ILE A 608 -11.78 2.66 -9.22
C ILE A 608 -11.62 4.15 -9.56
N GLN A 609 -11.49 5.02 -8.55
CA GLN A 609 -11.31 6.46 -8.75
C GLN A 609 -10.03 6.79 -9.54
N PHE A 610 -8.95 6.07 -9.27
CA PHE A 610 -7.63 6.29 -9.89
C PHE A 610 -7.29 5.22 -10.94
N GLN A 611 -8.27 4.51 -11.49
CA GLN A 611 -8.02 3.59 -12.60
C GLN A 611 -7.53 4.37 -13.83
N ASP A 612 -6.49 3.87 -14.48
CA ASP A 612 -5.94 4.50 -15.69
C ASP A 612 -6.93 4.39 -16.87
N VAL A 613 -6.79 5.27 -17.86
CA VAL A 613 -7.62 5.28 -19.07
C VAL A 613 -7.60 3.96 -19.85
N ASN A 614 -6.54 3.15 -19.70
CA ASN A 614 -6.44 1.83 -20.32
C ASN A 614 -6.98 0.68 -19.45
N GLY A 615 -7.42 0.95 -18.22
CA GLY A 615 -7.93 -0.05 -17.28
C GLY A 615 -6.96 -0.49 -16.18
N LYS A 616 -5.69 -0.04 -16.20
CA LYS A 616 -4.70 -0.37 -15.16
C LYS A 616 -5.09 0.15 -13.79
N ILE A 617 -4.71 -0.61 -12.77
CA ILE A 617 -4.68 -0.15 -11.38
C ILE A 617 -3.29 0.37 -11.05
N TYR A 618 -3.23 1.45 -10.27
CA TYR A 618 -1.96 2.09 -9.93
C TYR A 618 -1.05 1.12 -9.18
N HIS A 619 0.25 1.23 -9.42
CA HIS A 619 1.27 0.66 -8.57
C HIS A 619 1.41 1.51 -7.31
N GLU A 620 1.61 2.82 -7.48
CA GLU A 620 1.66 3.77 -6.36
C GLU A 620 0.78 4.98 -6.65
N LEU A 621 0.15 5.47 -5.60
CA LEU A 621 -0.56 6.74 -5.52
C LEU A 621 -0.01 7.50 -4.31
N SER A 622 0.84 8.48 -4.58
CA SER A 622 1.38 9.36 -3.55
C SER A 622 0.24 10.10 -2.82
N SER A 623 0.38 10.38 -1.52
CA SER A 623 -0.58 11.25 -0.82
C SER A 623 -0.66 12.64 -1.45
N SER A 624 0.36 13.07 -2.20
CA SER A 624 0.34 14.33 -2.95
C SER A 624 -0.42 14.25 -4.30
N GLY A 625 -1.00 13.09 -4.63
CA GLY A 625 -1.93 12.90 -5.75
C GLY A 625 -1.33 12.43 -7.07
N ALA A 626 -0.03 12.18 -7.13
CA ALA A 626 0.61 11.58 -8.31
C ALA A 626 0.44 10.05 -8.29
N ALA A 627 -0.06 9.49 -9.39
CA ALA A 627 -0.26 8.04 -9.59
C ALA A 627 0.65 7.51 -10.70
N HIS A 628 1.22 6.31 -10.55
CA HIS A 628 1.88 5.60 -11.65
C HIS A 628 1.47 4.13 -11.71
N TYR A 629 1.67 3.52 -12.88
CA TYR A 629 1.06 2.25 -13.27
C TYR A 629 2.10 1.35 -13.93
N ASP A 630 3.00 0.76 -13.16
CA ASP A 630 4.11 -0.08 -13.65
C ASP A 630 4.17 -1.48 -12.99
N ALA A 631 3.22 -1.78 -12.09
CA ALA A 631 2.99 -3.12 -11.56
C ALA A 631 2.10 -3.94 -12.50
N ALA A 632 2.59 -5.09 -12.96
CA ALA A 632 1.84 -6.00 -13.84
C ALA A 632 0.76 -6.82 -13.11
N ASP A 633 0.99 -7.12 -11.83
CA ASP A 633 0.10 -7.89 -10.98
C ASP A 633 -1.00 -7.05 -10.31
N ALA A 634 -0.81 -5.73 -10.15
CA ALA A 634 -1.80 -4.86 -9.49
C ALA A 634 -3.19 -4.88 -10.18
N THR A 635 -3.23 -5.04 -11.51
CA THR A 635 -4.50 -5.06 -12.25
C THR A 635 -5.26 -6.39 -12.09
N PRO A 636 -4.67 -7.58 -12.24
CA PRO A 636 -5.37 -8.83 -11.92
C PRO A 636 -5.69 -8.98 -10.42
N LEU A 637 -4.81 -8.53 -9.51
CA LEU A 637 -5.07 -8.56 -8.06
C LEU A 637 -6.29 -7.73 -7.64
N PHE A 638 -6.57 -6.62 -8.32
CA PHE A 638 -7.81 -5.86 -8.11
C PHE A 638 -9.07 -6.70 -8.41
N VAL A 639 -9.03 -7.52 -9.45
CA VAL A 639 -10.15 -8.41 -9.81
C VAL A 639 -10.30 -9.52 -8.78
N ILE A 640 -9.18 -10.09 -8.30
CA ILE A 640 -9.17 -11.08 -7.20
C ILE A 640 -9.83 -10.48 -5.95
N LEU A 641 -9.38 -9.29 -5.52
CA LEU A 641 -9.94 -8.61 -4.35
C LEU A 641 -11.42 -8.29 -4.51
N ALA A 642 -11.85 -7.83 -5.70
CA ALA A 642 -13.26 -7.57 -5.98
C ALA A 642 -14.12 -8.85 -5.90
N GLY A 643 -13.57 -9.99 -6.35
CA GLY A 643 -14.21 -11.30 -6.25
C GLY A 643 -14.32 -11.77 -4.80
N GLN A 644 -13.23 -11.73 -4.04
CA GLN A 644 -13.23 -12.11 -2.62
C GLN A 644 -14.13 -11.18 -1.80
N TYR A 645 -14.12 -9.87 -2.08
CA TYR A 645 -15.02 -8.90 -1.46
C TYR A 645 -16.48 -9.25 -1.71
N LEU A 646 -16.87 -9.59 -2.95
CA LEU A 646 -18.24 -10.02 -3.25
C LEU A 646 -18.61 -11.30 -2.49
N ARG A 647 -17.74 -12.31 -2.50
CA ARG A 647 -17.94 -13.59 -1.82
C ARG A 647 -18.18 -13.39 -0.33
N TYR A 648 -17.36 -12.56 0.33
CA TYR A 648 -17.33 -12.46 1.79
C TYR A 648 -18.31 -11.41 2.32
N SER A 649 -18.54 -10.31 1.60
CA SER A 649 -19.46 -9.24 2.03
C SER A 649 -20.89 -9.42 1.52
N GLY A 650 -21.07 -10.03 0.35
CA GLY A 650 -22.35 -10.08 -0.36
C GLY A 650 -22.79 -8.74 -0.97
N ASP A 651 -21.93 -7.71 -1.06
CA ASP A 651 -22.28 -6.38 -1.62
C ASP A 651 -22.41 -6.41 -3.15
N THR A 652 -23.48 -7.04 -3.63
CA THR A 652 -23.82 -7.14 -5.05
C THR A 652 -24.08 -5.78 -5.69
N ALA A 653 -24.60 -4.81 -4.93
CA ALA A 653 -24.94 -3.49 -5.44
C ALA A 653 -23.68 -2.69 -5.81
N PHE A 654 -22.66 -2.73 -4.96
CA PHE A 654 -21.38 -2.08 -5.23
C PHE A 654 -20.69 -2.70 -6.45
N ILE A 655 -20.61 -4.03 -6.53
CA ILE A 655 -19.95 -4.70 -7.66
C ILE A 655 -20.69 -4.45 -8.98
N ARG A 656 -22.03 -4.52 -9.00
CA ARG A 656 -22.80 -4.19 -10.22
C ARG A 656 -22.55 -2.76 -10.68
N LYS A 657 -22.56 -1.80 -9.75
CA LYS A 657 -22.31 -0.38 -10.06
C LYS A 657 -20.95 -0.16 -10.72
N ASN A 658 -19.94 -0.91 -10.29
CA ASN A 658 -18.54 -0.72 -10.71
C ASN A 658 -18.03 -1.80 -11.69
N TRP A 659 -18.93 -2.63 -12.24
CA TRP A 659 -18.56 -3.72 -13.14
C TRP A 659 -17.75 -3.25 -14.36
N ALA A 660 -18.06 -2.07 -14.91
CA ALA A 660 -17.30 -1.50 -16.02
C ALA A 660 -15.81 -1.31 -15.69
N SER A 661 -15.48 -0.91 -14.46
CA SER A 661 -14.09 -0.77 -14.02
C SER A 661 -13.37 -2.13 -13.94
N ILE A 662 -14.07 -3.17 -13.45
CA ILE A 662 -13.54 -4.55 -13.41
C ILE A 662 -13.35 -5.09 -14.84
N GLN A 663 -14.27 -4.83 -15.76
CA GLN A 663 -14.14 -5.23 -17.17
C GLN A 663 -13.00 -4.51 -17.88
N ASN A 664 -12.76 -3.23 -17.58
CA ASN A 664 -11.63 -2.49 -18.13
C ASN A 664 -10.30 -3.08 -17.64
N ALA A 665 -10.21 -3.47 -16.36
CA ALA A 665 -9.04 -4.15 -15.81
C ALA A 665 -8.78 -5.50 -16.51
N LEU A 666 -9.81 -6.32 -16.69
CA LEU A 666 -9.70 -7.60 -17.43
C LEU A 666 -9.29 -7.37 -18.89
N THR A 667 -9.91 -6.39 -19.55
CA THR A 667 -9.60 -6.02 -20.93
C THR A 667 -8.13 -5.63 -21.05
N TYR A 668 -7.63 -4.80 -20.13
CA TYR A 668 -6.22 -4.46 -20.07
C TYR A 668 -5.33 -5.70 -19.97
N CYS A 669 -5.61 -6.59 -19.01
CA CYS A 669 -4.84 -7.83 -18.85
C CYS A 669 -4.74 -8.63 -20.15
N TYR A 670 -5.84 -8.84 -20.86
CA TYR A 670 -5.81 -9.53 -22.17
C TYR A 670 -4.93 -8.82 -23.22
N THR A 671 -4.81 -7.49 -23.20
CA THR A 671 -3.93 -6.77 -24.14
C THR A 671 -2.44 -6.95 -23.87
N THR A 672 -2.08 -7.50 -22.71
CA THR A 672 -0.68 -7.71 -22.33
C THR A 672 -0.12 -9.06 -22.78
N ASP A 673 -0.96 -9.98 -23.24
CA ASP A 673 -0.55 -11.25 -23.88
C ASP A 673 -0.19 -10.97 -25.35
N THR A 674 1.06 -10.54 -25.57
CA THR A 674 1.55 -10.05 -26.86
C THR A 674 2.04 -11.16 -27.78
N ASP A 675 2.40 -12.32 -27.24
CA ASP A 675 2.78 -13.50 -27.99
C ASP A 675 1.64 -14.53 -28.17
N HIS A 676 0.48 -14.27 -27.55
CA HIS A 676 -0.73 -15.10 -27.60
C HIS A 676 -0.53 -16.49 -27.00
N ASP A 677 0.39 -16.63 -26.03
CA ASP A 677 0.61 -17.86 -25.28
C ASP A 677 -0.39 -18.04 -24.13
N GLY A 678 -1.25 -17.05 -23.86
CA GLY A 678 -2.29 -17.09 -22.84
C GLY A 678 -1.84 -16.59 -21.46
N PHE A 679 -0.56 -16.24 -21.29
CA PHE A 679 -0.07 -15.58 -20.10
C PHE A 679 -0.04 -14.06 -20.27
N ILE A 680 -0.35 -13.35 -19.19
CA ILE A 680 -0.11 -11.91 -19.14
C ILE A 680 1.36 -11.64 -18.83
N GLU A 681 1.85 -10.48 -19.26
CA GLU A 681 3.28 -10.20 -19.30
C GLU A 681 3.70 -9.02 -18.42
N ASN A 682 4.94 -9.07 -17.91
CA ASN A 682 5.63 -7.90 -17.36
C ASN A 682 6.04 -6.93 -18.48
N THR A 683 6.32 -7.49 -19.66
CA THR A 683 6.81 -6.78 -20.84
C THR A 683 5.88 -5.62 -21.20
N ASN A 684 6.44 -4.40 -21.26
CA ASN A 684 5.73 -3.14 -21.56
C ASN A 684 4.70 -2.70 -20.51
N VAL A 685 4.42 -3.50 -19.50
CA VAL A 685 3.60 -3.12 -18.35
C VAL A 685 4.47 -2.43 -17.31
N GLY A 686 5.64 -3.01 -17.03
CA GLY A 686 6.67 -2.53 -16.10
C GLY A 686 7.39 -3.73 -15.49
N HIS A 687 6.94 -4.19 -14.33
CA HIS A 687 7.50 -5.34 -13.64
C HIS A 687 6.45 -6.18 -12.91
N GLY A 688 6.78 -7.45 -12.66
CA GLY A 688 6.00 -8.36 -11.83
C GLY A 688 6.31 -8.13 -10.36
N TRP A 689 6.35 -9.18 -9.55
CA TRP A 689 6.75 -9.05 -8.14
C TRP A 689 8.22 -8.65 -7.99
N ILE A 690 9.07 -9.13 -8.90
CA ILE A 690 10.49 -8.83 -8.86
C ILE A 690 10.72 -7.52 -9.60
N GLU A 691 11.09 -6.49 -8.86
CA GLU A 691 11.21 -5.11 -9.38
C GLU A 691 12.64 -4.74 -9.78
N GLY A 692 13.61 -5.61 -9.45
CA GLY A 692 15.03 -5.37 -9.70
C GLY A 692 15.94 -6.50 -9.20
N GLY A 693 17.26 -6.28 -9.30
CA GLY A 693 18.27 -7.23 -8.86
C GLY A 693 18.53 -8.40 -9.82
N SER A 694 19.22 -9.43 -9.35
CA SER A 694 19.72 -10.56 -10.16
C SER A 694 18.65 -11.52 -10.68
N LEU A 695 17.40 -11.35 -10.25
CA LEU A 695 16.24 -12.13 -10.69
C LEU A 695 15.28 -11.30 -11.58
N TYR A 696 15.64 -10.07 -11.95
CA TYR A 696 14.79 -9.19 -12.75
C TYR A 696 14.79 -9.54 -14.24
N ARG A 697 13.82 -8.98 -15.00
CA ARG A 697 13.67 -9.00 -16.47
C ARG A 697 13.03 -10.25 -17.09
N THR A 698 12.15 -10.93 -16.37
CA THR A 698 11.28 -11.96 -16.95
C THR A 698 10.24 -11.34 -17.90
N HIS A 699 9.88 -12.07 -18.94
CA HIS A 699 8.78 -11.70 -19.84
C HIS A 699 7.44 -11.90 -19.16
N THR A 700 7.26 -13.07 -18.53
CA THR A 700 6.18 -13.39 -17.60
C THR A 700 6.73 -14.17 -16.41
N GLU A 701 6.05 -14.08 -15.27
CA GLU A 701 6.40 -14.77 -14.02
C GLU A 701 5.37 -15.84 -13.70
N PHE A 702 5.81 -16.93 -13.08
CA PHE A 702 4.92 -17.95 -12.55
C PHE A 702 3.92 -17.35 -11.54
N TYR A 703 4.41 -16.43 -10.70
CA TYR A 703 3.57 -15.61 -9.79
C TYR A 703 2.47 -14.85 -10.54
N LEU A 704 2.83 -14.15 -11.62
CA LEU A 704 1.90 -13.34 -12.40
C LEU A 704 0.86 -14.20 -13.12
N ALA A 705 1.28 -15.33 -13.70
CA ALA A 705 0.38 -16.30 -14.31
C ALA A 705 -0.64 -16.86 -13.28
N GLY A 706 -0.20 -17.11 -12.05
CA GLY A 706 -1.10 -17.51 -10.96
C GLY A 706 -2.11 -16.43 -10.58
N CYS A 707 -1.68 -15.17 -10.51
CA CYS A 707 -2.58 -14.03 -10.32
C CYS A 707 -3.60 -13.92 -11.46
N TRP A 708 -3.18 -14.18 -12.70
CA TRP A 708 -4.08 -14.15 -13.85
C TRP A 708 -5.16 -15.25 -13.80
N ALA A 709 -4.77 -16.48 -13.49
CA ALA A 709 -5.72 -17.59 -13.32
C ALA A 709 -6.77 -17.27 -12.24
N ALA A 710 -6.35 -16.73 -11.10
CA ALA A 710 -7.27 -16.37 -10.02
C ALA A 710 -8.13 -15.15 -10.34
N ALA A 711 -7.63 -14.16 -11.10
CA ALA A 711 -8.43 -13.05 -11.58
C ALA A 711 -9.55 -13.53 -12.53
N LEU A 712 -9.25 -14.51 -13.40
CA LEU A 712 -10.23 -15.12 -14.29
C LEU A 712 -11.28 -15.95 -13.51
N ASP A 713 -10.88 -16.71 -12.49
CA ASP A 713 -11.82 -17.39 -11.59
C ASP A 713 -12.75 -16.40 -10.88
N ALA A 714 -12.17 -15.31 -10.35
CA ALA A 714 -12.93 -14.25 -9.67
C ALA A 714 -13.93 -13.57 -10.63
N ALA A 715 -13.50 -13.26 -11.85
CA ALA A 715 -14.37 -12.70 -12.88
C ALA A 715 -15.49 -13.67 -13.29
N ALA A 716 -15.18 -14.96 -13.43
CA ALA A 716 -16.18 -15.99 -13.70
C ALA A 716 -17.23 -16.08 -12.59
N TYR A 717 -16.79 -16.09 -11.32
CA TYR A 717 -17.67 -16.07 -10.16
C TYR A 717 -18.57 -14.83 -10.14
N ILE A 718 -17.98 -13.62 -10.27
CA ILE A 718 -18.75 -12.36 -10.29
C ILE A 718 -19.78 -12.39 -11.42
N SER A 719 -19.37 -12.75 -12.64
CA SER A 719 -20.27 -12.79 -13.78
C SER A 719 -21.38 -13.82 -13.62
N GLN A 720 -21.08 -15.00 -13.08
CA GLN A 720 -22.09 -16.04 -12.83
C GLN A 720 -23.11 -15.59 -11.78
N GLN A 721 -22.62 -15.17 -10.60
CA GLN A 721 -23.48 -14.79 -9.47
C GLN A 721 -24.35 -13.57 -9.78
N LEU A 722 -23.80 -12.62 -10.55
CA LEU A 722 -24.50 -11.39 -10.88
C LEU A 722 -25.22 -11.44 -12.24
N LYS A 723 -25.11 -12.55 -13.00
CA LYS A 723 -25.65 -12.68 -14.36
C LYS A 723 -25.11 -11.58 -15.31
N LEU A 724 -23.81 -11.30 -15.21
CA LEU A 724 -23.08 -10.36 -16.07
C LEU A 724 -22.39 -11.13 -17.21
N PRO A 725 -22.02 -10.47 -18.32
CA PRO A 725 -21.39 -11.14 -19.45
C PRO A 725 -20.04 -11.78 -19.09
N GLY A 726 -19.65 -12.82 -19.86
CA GLY A 726 -18.29 -13.37 -19.84
C GLY A 726 -18.04 -14.58 -18.93
N ALA A 727 -19.01 -15.00 -18.08
CA ALA A 727 -18.81 -16.07 -17.10
C ALA A 727 -18.15 -17.34 -17.67
N SER A 728 -18.73 -17.92 -18.74
CA SER A 728 -18.19 -19.14 -19.36
C SER A 728 -16.82 -18.92 -20.01
N LYS A 729 -16.59 -17.75 -20.62
CA LYS A 729 -15.30 -17.40 -21.23
C LYS A 729 -14.21 -17.34 -20.16
N TYR A 730 -14.45 -16.59 -19.08
CA TYR A 730 -13.47 -16.43 -18.00
C TYR A 730 -13.15 -17.77 -17.34
N ALA A 731 -14.15 -18.63 -17.11
CA ALA A 731 -13.93 -19.97 -16.55
C ALA A 731 -13.09 -20.87 -17.48
N GLN A 732 -13.35 -20.82 -18.80
CA GLN A 732 -12.57 -21.57 -19.79
C GLN A 732 -11.12 -21.07 -19.87
N ASP A 733 -10.93 -19.75 -19.93
CA ASP A 733 -9.60 -19.14 -19.97
C ASP A 733 -8.82 -19.47 -18.68
N ALA A 734 -9.46 -19.42 -17.50
CA ALA A 734 -8.83 -19.80 -16.23
C ALA A 734 -8.30 -21.23 -16.26
N LEU A 735 -9.11 -22.17 -16.77
CA LEU A 735 -8.71 -23.58 -16.91
C LEU A 735 -7.55 -23.75 -17.89
N LEU A 736 -7.55 -23.03 -19.01
CA LEU A 736 -6.45 -23.05 -19.97
C LEU A 736 -5.14 -22.56 -19.35
N VAL A 737 -5.18 -21.44 -18.63
CA VAL A 737 -4.00 -20.87 -17.94
C VAL A 737 -3.46 -21.84 -16.89
N LYS A 738 -4.34 -22.44 -16.07
CA LYS A 738 -3.97 -23.43 -15.05
C LYS A 738 -3.28 -24.67 -15.64
N ASN A 739 -3.84 -25.23 -16.71
CA ASN A 739 -3.26 -26.39 -17.38
C ASN A 739 -1.89 -26.07 -18.00
N LYS A 740 -1.72 -24.85 -18.53
CA LYS A 740 -0.43 -24.38 -19.06
C LYS A 740 0.59 -24.13 -17.95
N ILE A 741 0.16 -23.60 -16.80
CA ILE A 741 1.00 -23.44 -15.61
C ILE A 741 1.65 -24.77 -15.22
N ASP A 742 0.86 -25.84 -15.11
CA ASP A 742 1.35 -27.15 -14.65
C ASP A 742 2.33 -27.83 -15.61
N THR A 743 2.38 -27.36 -16.87
CA THR A 743 3.20 -27.95 -17.92
C THR A 743 4.38 -27.06 -18.32
N ASP A 744 4.16 -25.78 -18.60
CA ASP A 744 5.16 -24.87 -19.20
C ASP A 744 6.23 -24.44 -18.18
N PHE A 745 5.84 -24.16 -16.93
CA PHE A 745 6.77 -23.75 -15.88
C PHE A 745 7.43 -24.93 -15.15
N TRP A 746 6.99 -26.18 -15.36
CA TRP A 746 7.45 -27.31 -14.55
C TRP A 746 8.85 -27.80 -14.96
N ASN A 747 9.80 -27.73 -14.03
CA ASN A 747 11.12 -28.33 -14.19
C ASN A 747 11.10 -29.78 -13.68
N ALA A 748 11.01 -30.74 -14.60
CA ALA A 748 10.97 -32.16 -14.25
C ALA A 748 12.30 -32.71 -13.70
N GLN A 749 13.45 -32.13 -14.03
CA GLN A 749 14.75 -32.62 -13.56
C GLN A 749 14.98 -32.23 -12.09
N GLN A 750 14.58 -31.03 -11.71
CA GLN A 750 14.83 -30.46 -10.39
C GLN A 750 13.59 -30.42 -9.48
N GLN A 751 12.42 -30.81 -10.01
CA GLN A 751 11.16 -30.97 -9.29
C GLN A 751 10.65 -29.65 -8.65
N TYR A 752 10.70 -28.53 -9.38
CA TYR A 752 10.11 -27.25 -8.98
C TYR A 752 9.54 -26.48 -10.18
N PHE A 753 8.83 -25.37 -9.95
CA PHE A 753 8.37 -24.48 -11.02
C PHE A 753 9.38 -23.37 -11.29
N HIS A 754 9.81 -23.23 -12.54
CA HIS A 754 10.59 -22.07 -12.99
C HIS A 754 9.88 -20.77 -12.59
N ASN A 755 10.62 -19.81 -12.04
CA ASN A 755 10.02 -18.58 -11.55
C ASN A 755 9.53 -17.65 -12.67
N GLY A 756 10.15 -17.70 -13.85
CA GLY A 756 9.75 -16.86 -14.96
C GLY A 756 10.28 -17.36 -16.30
N LYS A 757 9.56 -16.98 -17.35
CA LYS A 757 9.85 -17.25 -18.74
C LYS A 757 10.43 -15.98 -19.37
N MET A 758 11.49 -16.11 -20.15
CA MET A 758 12.17 -15.03 -20.85
C MET A 758 11.57 -14.85 -22.26
N ARG A 759 11.84 -13.72 -22.92
CA ARG A 759 11.31 -13.45 -24.27
C ARG A 759 11.82 -14.42 -25.35
N ASP A 760 12.96 -15.07 -25.13
CA ASP A 760 13.52 -16.08 -26.03
C ASP A 760 12.97 -17.49 -25.75
N GLY A 761 12.03 -17.63 -24.82
CA GLY A 761 11.45 -18.90 -24.38
C GLY A 761 12.28 -19.66 -23.35
N SER A 762 13.46 -19.16 -22.97
CA SER A 762 14.24 -19.75 -21.86
C SER A 762 13.59 -19.48 -20.51
N TYR A 763 13.94 -20.30 -19.51
CA TYR A 763 13.39 -20.19 -18.16
C TYR A 763 14.42 -19.75 -17.12
N MET A 764 13.96 -18.98 -16.14
CA MET A 764 14.74 -18.68 -14.95
C MET A 764 14.97 -19.97 -14.14
N PRO A 765 16.23 -20.36 -13.88
CA PRO A 765 16.53 -21.63 -13.23
C PRO A 765 16.46 -21.56 -11.70
N ASP A 766 16.39 -20.38 -11.09
CA ASP A 766 16.33 -20.28 -9.62
C ASP A 766 14.92 -20.64 -9.12
N ALA A 767 14.83 -21.57 -8.16
CA ALA A 767 13.61 -21.80 -7.40
C ALA A 767 13.36 -20.62 -6.46
N THR A 768 12.12 -20.17 -6.36
CA THR A 768 11.76 -19.00 -5.53
C THR A 768 10.58 -19.31 -4.62
N VAL A 769 10.49 -18.58 -3.50
CA VAL A 769 9.31 -18.61 -2.63
C VAL A 769 8.04 -18.10 -3.33
N LEU A 770 8.17 -17.37 -4.44
CA LEU A 770 7.03 -16.83 -5.20
C LEU A 770 6.12 -17.92 -5.77
N ALA A 771 6.62 -19.16 -5.89
CA ALA A 771 5.82 -20.32 -6.23
C ALA A 771 4.70 -20.62 -5.21
N ALA A 772 4.80 -20.10 -3.99
CA ALA A 772 3.77 -20.19 -2.96
C ALA A 772 2.46 -19.50 -3.40
N VAL A 773 2.53 -18.40 -4.16
CA VAL A 773 1.35 -17.62 -4.52
C VAL A 773 0.44 -18.36 -5.51
N PRO A 774 0.92 -18.91 -6.65
CA PRO A 774 0.08 -19.75 -7.51
C PRO A 774 -0.53 -20.96 -6.80
N ILE A 775 0.20 -21.56 -5.84
CA ILE A 775 -0.34 -22.65 -5.00
C ILE A 775 -1.51 -22.11 -4.15
N TYR A 776 -1.28 -21.05 -3.38
CA TYR A 776 -2.28 -20.40 -2.54
C TYR A 776 -3.53 -19.97 -3.35
N LEU A 777 -3.34 -19.44 -4.56
CA LEU A 777 -4.42 -18.96 -5.42
C LEU A 777 -5.16 -20.06 -6.21
N ASN A 778 -4.88 -21.35 -5.99
CA ASN A 778 -5.47 -22.49 -6.73
C ASN A 778 -5.10 -22.51 -8.23
N ALA A 779 -3.97 -21.92 -8.60
CA ALA A 779 -3.51 -21.90 -9.99
C ALA A 779 -2.72 -23.16 -10.39
N VAL A 780 -2.15 -23.88 -9.41
CA VAL A 780 -1.51 -25.20 -9.59
C VAL A 780 -2.55 -26.28 -9.39
N THR A 781 -2.84 -27.10 -10.41
CA THR A 781 -3.86 -28.16 -10.34
C THR A 781 -3.27 -29.54 -10.08
N ASP A 782 -1.98 -29.72 -10.34
CA ASP A 782 -1.24 -30.93 -10.02
C ASP A 782 -0.87 -30.99 -8.52
N HIS A 783 -1.61 -31.80 -7.77
CA HIS A 783 -1.44 -31.95 -6.32
C HIS A 783 -0.07 -32.46 -5.90
N GLU A 784 0.59 -33.29 -6.71
CA GLU A 784 1.89 -33.86 -6.35
C GLU A 784 3.02 -32.85 -6.60
N LYS A 785 2.94 -32.05 -7.68
CA LYS A 785 3.84 -30.91 -7.89
C LYS A 785 3.70 -29.86 -6.79
N MET A 786 2.46 -29.51 -6.43
CA MET A 786 2.17 -28.61 -5.31
C MET A 786 2.84 -29.09 -4.02
N LYS A 787 2.66 -30.37 -3.63
CA LYS A 787 3.26 -30.92 -2.41
C LYS A 787 4.78 -30.89 -2.44
N LYS A 788 5.41 -31.20 -3.58
CA LYS A 788 6.88 -31.14 -3.71
C LYS A 788 7.41 -29.73 -3.50
N VAL A 789 6.78 -28.75 -4.13
CA VAL A 789 7.21 -27.34 -4.05
C VAL A 789 6.96 -26.78 -2.66
N ALA A 790 5.76 -26.96 -2.09
CA ALA A 790 5.46 -26.48 -0.74
C ALA A 790 6.36 -27.11 0.33
N GLY A 791 6.65 -28.42 0.23
CA GLY A 791 7.57 -29.10 1.15
C GLY A 791 9.00 -28.55 1.08
N ARG A 792 9.43 -28.10 -0.10
CA ARG A 792 10.76 -27.47 -0.28
C ARG A 792 10.85 -26.12 0.43
N LEU A 793 9.77 -25.33 0.51
CA LEU A 793 9.79 -24.01 1.17
C LEU A 793 10.14 -24.13 2.67
N GLY A 794 9.69 -25.20 3.32
CA GLY A 794 9.98 -25.48 4.72
C GLY A 794 11.42 -25.91 5.02
N ASN A 795 12.24 -26.18 3.99
CA ASN A 795 13.61 -26.63 4.14
C ASN A 795 14.55 -25.54 4.69
N SER A 796 15.73 -25.94 5.19
CA SER A 796 16.71 -25.03 5.80
C SER A 796 17.44 -24.12 4.81
N TYR A 797 17.39 -24.42 3.51
CA TYR A 797 17.98 -23.58 2.48
C TYR A 797 17.14 -22.30 2.25
N PHE A 798 15.82 -22.43 2.32
CA PHE A 798 14.86 -21.32 2.24
C PHE A 798 14.56 -20.69 3.62
N SER A 799 14.18 -21.53 4.58
CA SER A 799 13.64 -21.12 5.87
C SER A 799 14.73 -20.95 6.92
N THR A 800 14.75 -19.76 7.51
CA THR A 800 15.57 -19.36 8.65
C THR A 800 14.76 -19.41 9.95
N ASP A 801 15.43 -19.16 11.08
CA ASP A 801 14.81 -19.11 12.41
C ASP A 801 13.84 -17.91 12.58
N TRP A 802 13.84 -16.95 11.64
CA TRP A 802 12.98 -15.75 11.67
C TRP A 802 12.18 -15.54 10.38
N GLY A 803 12.09 -16.53 9.50
CA GLY A 803 11.26 -16.49 8.30
C GLY A 803 11.95 -17.03 7.06
N ILE A 804 11.39 -16.78 5.90
CA ILE A 804 11.81 -17.40 4.63
C ILE A 804 12.45 -16.40 3.66
N ARG A 805 13.53 -16.83 3.01
CA ARG A 805 14.24 -16.09 1.96
C ARG A 805 13.51 -16.22 0.62
N ILE A 806 13.72 -15.27 -0.29
CA ILE A 806 13.17 -15.37 -1.66
C ILE A 806 13.74 -16.55 -2.46
N ILE A 807 15.02 -16.87 -2.26
CA ILE A 807 15.76 -17.95 -2.91
C ILE A 807 16.58 -18.72 -1.87
N GLU A 808 16.95 -19.95 -2.19
CA GLU A 808 17.82 -20.79 -1.37
C GLU A 808 19.20 -20.16 -1.16
N ASP A 809 19.76 -20.31 0.04
CA ASP A 809 21.13 -19.86 0.36
C ASP A 809 22.23 -20.61 -0.41
N SER A 810 21.89 -21.72 -1.07
CA SER A 810 22.75 -22.46 -2.00
C SER A 810 22.82 -21.85 -3.39
N SER A 811 21.92 -20.91 -3.76
CA SER A 811 21.97 -20.25 -5.06
C SER A 811 23.20 -19.35 -5.18
N LYS A 812 23.85 -19.35 -6.36
CA LYS A 812 24.97 -18.44 -6.65
C LYS A 812 24.56 -16.95 -6.61
N LYS A 813 23.26 -16.67 -6.78
CA LYS A 813 22.68 -15.33 -6.70
C LYS A 813 22.36 -14.89 -5.28
N TYR A 814 22.39 -15.80 -4.30
CA TYR A 814 22.04 -15.50 -2.91
C TYR A 814 22.96 -14.44 -2.32
N ARG A 815 22.38 -13.37 -1.79
CA ARG A 815 23.05 -12.33 -1.02
C ARG A 815 22.10 -11.92 0.11
N ALA A 816 22.44 -12.26 1.35
CA ALA A 816 21.59 -12.07 2.53
C ALA A 816 21.02 -10.65 2.72
N GLY A 817 21.75 -9.63 2.24
CA GLY A 817 21.33 -8.23 2.29
C GLY A 817 20.64 -7.71 1.04
N SER A 818 20.32 -8.54 0.05
CA SER A 818 19.75 -8.12 -1.24
C SER A 818 18.24 -8.32 -1.29
N TYR A 819 17.52 -7.26 -1.69
CA TYR A 819 16.05 -7.15 -1.62
C TYR A 819 15.33 -8.32 -2.30
N HIS A 820 15.64 -8.61 -3.57
CA HIS A 820 15.13 -9.77 -4.31
C HIS A 820 16.19 -10.86 -4.53
N ALA A 821 17.16 -11.02 -3.63
CA ALA A 821 18.13 -12.11 -3.74
C ALA A 821 18.64 -12.65 -2.40
N GLY A 822 18.03 -12.34 -1.26
CA GLY A 822 18.39 -13.02 -0.01
C GLY A 822 17.87 -12.42 1.29
N MET A 823 17.23 -11.24 1.26
CA MET A 823 16.47 -10.79 2.43
C MET A 823 15.31 -11.75 2.75
N VAL A 824 14.95 -11.82 4.03
CA VAL A 824 13.75 -12.49 4.54
C VAL A 824 12.64 -11.45 4.63
N TRP A 825 11.48 -11.77 4.08
CA TRP A 825 10.33 -10.87 4.11
C TRP A 825 9.19 -11.57 4.84
N PRO A 826 8.55 -10.93 5.84
CA PRO A 826 7.34 -11.48 6.43
C PRO A 826 6.24 -11.80 5.40
N LEU A 827 6.20 -11.11 4.24
CA LEU A 827 5.30 -11.40 3.14
C LEU A 827 5.49 -12.82 2.62
N TYR A 828 6.74 -13.17 2.35
CA TYR A 828 7.11 -14.48 1.87
C TYR A 828 6.79 -15.54 2.90
N GLY A 829 6.98 -15.23 4.19
CA GLY A 829 6.58 -16.11 5.30
C GLY A 829 5.08 -16.39 5.30
N GLY A 830 4.25 -15.36 5.08
CA GLY A 830 2.80 -15.53 4.99
C GLY A 830 2.35 -16.32 3.76
N TRP A 831 2.91 -16.02 2.59
CA TRP A 831 2.61 -16.78 1.37
C TRP A 831 3.06 -18.24 1.47
N ALA A 832 4.26 -18.49 1.98
CA ALA A 832 4.75 -19.84 2.22
C ALA A 832 3.81 -20.57 3.19
N SER A 833 3.43 -19.92 4.29
CA SER A 833 2.49 -20.48 5.26
C SER A 833 1.17 -20.89 4.61
N LEU A 834 0.55 -20.00 3.83
CA LEU A 834 -0.71 -20.29 3.11
C LEU A 834 -0.56 -21.47 2.14
N ALA A 835 0.54 -21.53 1.39
CA ALA A 835 0.82 -22.64 0.48
C ALA A 835 1.07 -23.96 1.21
N GLU A 836 1.78 -23.91 2.34
CA GLU A 836 2.09 -25.06 3.19
C GLU A 836 0.83 -25.63 3.84
N TYR A 837 -0.05 -24.81 4.41
CA TYR A 837 -1.36 -25.26 4.92
C TYR A 837 -2.18 -25.94 3.82
N LYS A 838 -2.18 -25.38 2.62
CA LYS A 838 -2.92 -25.92 1.48
C LYS A 838 -2.36 -27.25 0.96
N ALA A 839 -1.05 -27.43 1.05
CA ALA A 839 -0.36 -28.66 0.66
C ALA A 839 -0.29 -29.72 1.78
N GLY A 840 -0.74 -29.39 3.00
CA GLY A 840 -0.74 -30.29 4.16
C GLY A 840 0.52 -30.24 5.04
N TYR A 841 1.39 -29.24 4.87
CA TYR A 841 2.59 -29.02 5.70
C TYR A 841 2.28 -28.11 6.89
N TYR A 842 1.32 -28.51 7.73
CA TYR A 842 0.75 -27.69 8.81
C TYR A 842 1.80 -27.16 9.81
N ASN A 843 2.79 -27.98 10.15
CA ASN A 843 3.87 -27.61 11.07
C ASN A 843 4.73 -26.45 10.55
N ASN A 844 5.06 -26.46 9.25
CA ASN A 844 5.81 -25.39 8.62
C ASN A 844 4.95 -24.13 8.50
N GLY A 845 3.67 -24.30 8.13
CA GLY A 845 2.74 -23.19 8.02
C GLY A 845 2.56 -22.44 9.34
N TYR A 846 2.41 -23.17 10.46
CA TYR A 846 2.37 -22.55 11.79
C TYR A 846 3.69 -21.88 12.18
N ARG A 847 4.83 -22.51 11.87
CA ARG A 847 6.14 -21.92 12.16
C ARG A 847 6.34 -20.58 11.47
N HIS A 848 6.01 -20.45 10.18
CA HIS A 848 6.18 -19.18 9.48
C HIS A 848 5.24 -18.08 10.01
N ILE A 849 4.04 -18.42 10.50
CA ILE A 849 3.20 -17.46 11.25
C ILE A 849 3.97 -16.94 12.47
N MET A 850 4.56 -17.84 13.26
CA MET A 850 5.28 -17.47 14.47
C MET A 850 6.57 -16.71 14.19
N ASN A 851 7.30 -17.04 13.11
CA ASN A 851 8.48 -16.31 12.69
C ASN A 851 8.18 -14.83 12.38
N ASN A 852 7.05 -14.57 11.74
CA ASN A 852 6.57 -13.21 11.51
C ASN A 852 6.14 -12.57 12.84
N LEU A 853 5.26 -13.26 13.57
CA LEU A 853 4.62 -12.75 14.77
C LEU A 853 5.63 -12.33 15.83
N LEU A 854 6.64 -13.13 16.13
CA LEU A 854 7.56 -12.87 17.25
C LEU A 854 8.41 -11.60 17.11
N GLN A 855 8.44 -11.00 15.92
CA GLN A 855 9.17 -9.75 15.63
C GLN A 855 8.59 -8.53 16.36
N TYR A 856 7.31 -8.54 16.77
CA TYR A 856 6.68 -7.39 17.46
C TYR A 856 7.43 -6.96 18.73
N ARG A 857 8.35 -7.78 19.24
CA ARG A 857 9.15 -7.50 20.44
C ARG A 857 10.44 -6.70 20.16
N HIS A 858 10.78 -6.42 18.91
CA HIS A 858 12.09 -5.88 18.51
C HIS A 858 11.98 -4.66 17.58
N TRP A 859 12.95 -3.72 17.66
CA TRP A 859 13.22 -2.55 16.78
C TRP A 859 12.12 -1.50 16.55
N ALA A 860 10.86 -1.93 16.50
CA ALA A 860 9.65 -1.12 16.54
C ALA A 860 8.57 -1.88 17.35
N PRO A 861 8.68 -1.93 18.69
CA PRO A 861 7.73 -2.63 19.55
C PRO A 861 6.25 -2.48 19.17
N GLY A 862 5.60 -3.62 19.02
CA GLY A 862 4.23 -3.78 18.57
C GLY A 862 4.06 -3.90 17.06
N SER A 863 5.10 -3.65 16.25
CA SER A 863 5.08 -3.66 14.78
C SER A 863 6.07 -4.68 14.19
N ILE A 864 5.87 -5.01 12.92
CA ILE A 864 6.68 -5.94 12.14
C ILE A 864 7.46 -5.18 11.06
N GLU A 865 8.75 -5.48 10.98
CA GLU A 865 9.70 -4.88 10.05
C GLU A 865 9.41 -5.27 8.59
N GLU A 866 9.70 -4.38 7.64
CA GLU A 866 9.51 -4.65 6.21
C GLU A 866 10.35 -5.84 5.75
N THR A 867 11.65 -5.83 5.99
CA THR A 867 12.52 -6.95 5.61
C THR A 867 13.63 -7.15 6.63
N LEU A 868 14.06 -8.39 6.74
CA LEU A 868 15.16 -8.83 7.59
C LEU A 868 16.32 -9.34 6.73
N ASN A 869 17.52 -9.32 7.30
CA ASN A 869 18.67 -9.93 6.66
C ASN A 869 18.53 -11.47 6.65
N GLY A 870 19.01 -12.11 5.58
CA GLY A 870 18.90 -13.56 5.38
C GLY A 870 19.81 -14.43 6.24
N ASP A 871 20.89 -13.89 6.82
CA ASP A 871 21.89 -14.67 7.58
C ASP A 871 21.95 -14.30 9.06
N ILE A 872 21.53 -13.07 9.40
CA ILE A 872 21.58 -12.49 10.74
C ILE A 872 20.21 -11.89 11.08
N PHE A 873 19.70 -12.12 12.28
CA PHE A 873 18.43 -11.53 12.72
C PHE A 873 18.57 -10.02 12.98
N LYS A 874 18.31 -9.22 11.94
CA LYS A 874 18.30 -7.74 11.98
C LYS A 874 17.45 -7.15 10.85
N PRO A 875 16.91 -5.93 11.00
CA PRO A 875 16.22 -5.21 9.93
C PRO A 875 17.17 -4.89 8.78
N ASN A 876 16.61 -4.90 7.57
CA ASN A 876 17.35 -4.60 6.35
C ASN A 876 16.53 -3.78 5.33
N GLY A 877 15.28 -3.44 5.67
CA GLY A 877 14.36 -2.65 4.87
C GLY A 877 14.35 -1.15 5.21
N VAL A 878 13.42 -0.43 4.57
CA VAL A 878 13.20 1.01 4.75
C VAL A 878 12.22 1.25 5.89
N CYS A 879 11.12 0.49 5.93
CA CYS A 879 10.01 0.68 6.85
C CYS A 879 10.18 -0.21 8.09
N SER A 880 10.03 0.40 9.27
CA SER A 880 10.02 -0.34 10.54
C SER A 880 8.64 -0.85 10.94
N HIS A 881 7.61 -0.42 10.23
CA HIS A 881 6.25 -0.87 10.40
C HIS A 881 5.64 -1.02 9.00
N GLN A 882 5.34 -2.26 8.58
CA GLN A 882 4.94 -2.57 7.20
C GLN A 882 3.59 -3.29 7.11
N CYS A 883 2.66 -2.78 6.31
CA CYS A 883 1.27 -3.25 6.26
C CYS A 883 1.16 -4.73 5.93
N TRP A 884 1.79 -5.16 4.84
CA TRP A 884 1.73 -6.56 4.45
C TRP A 884 2.40 -7.48 5.46
N SER A 885 3.35 -6.98 6.26
CA SER A 885 4.04 -7.78 7.28
C SER A 885 3.10 -8.11 8.42
N GLU A 886 2.31 -7.12 8.85
CA GLU A 886 1.25 -7.31 9.85
C GLU A 886 0.19 -8.30 9.33
N THR A 887 -0.30 -8.08 8.10
CA THR A 887 -1.38 -8.91 7.55
C THR A 887 -0.96 -10.35 7.27
N MET A 888 0.33 -10.60 7.04
CA MET A 888 0.89 -11.93 6.81
C MET A 888 1.15 -12.71 8.10
N ILE A 889 0.62 -12.23 9.22
CA ILE A 889 0.33 -13.00 10.42
C ILE A 889 -1.17 -13.35 10.45
N LEU A 890 -2.03 -12.37 10.14
CA LEU A 890 -3.48 -12.49 10.24
C LEU A 890 -4.05 -13.46 9.19
N GLN A 891 -3.71 -13.27 7.92
CA GLN A 891 -4.26 -14.04 6.80
C GLN A 891 -3.91 -15.53 6.91
N PRO A 892 -2.65 -15.95 7.13
CA PRO A 892 -2.35 -17.37 7.27
C PRO A 892 -2.95 -17.99 8.55
N ALA A 893 -3.12 -17.22 9.63
CA ALA A 893 -3.84 -17.71 10.81
C ALA A 893 -5.34 -17.95 10.53
N ILE A 894 -5.97 -17.13 9.67
CA ILE A 894 -7.39 -17.23 9.34
C ILE A 894 -7.64 -18.22 8.19
N GLU A 895 -7.04 -17.99 7.02
CA GLU A 895 -7.25 -18.82 5.83
C GLU A 895 -6.48 -20.16 5.91
N GLY A 896 -5.29 -20.16 6.52
CA GLY A 896 -4.45 -21.36 6.65
C GLY A 896 -4.80 -22.19 7.88
N MET A 897 -4.51 -21.68 9.08
CA MET A 897 -4.65 -22.42 10.34
C MET A 897 -6.10 -22.70 10.72
N LEU A 898 -7.01 -21.73 10.58
CA LEU A 898 -8.44 -21.95 10.78
C LEU A 898 -9.12 -22.57 9.54
N GLY A 899 -8.53 -22.39 8.35
CA GLY A 899 -9.11 -22.90 7.11
C GLY A 899 -10.38 -22.18 6.70
N PHE A 900 -10.49 -20.89 7.03
CA PHE A 900 -11.66 -20.06 6.78
C PHE A 900 -11.81 -19.71 5.30
N ASP A 901 -13.00 -19.92 4.76
CA ASP A 901 -13.45 -19.36 3.49
C ASP A 901 -14.97 -19.17 3.52
N ALA A 902 -15.48 -18.12 2.87
CA ALA A 902 -16.89 -17.75 2.94
C ALA A 902 -17.49 -17.46 1.56
N ASP A 903 -18.77 -17.79 1.40
CA ASP A 903 -19.57 -17.42 0.24
C ASP A 903 -20.99 -17.07 0.69
N VAL A 904 -21.21 -15.77 0.88
CA VAL A 904 -22.48 -15.19 1.34
C VAL A 904 -23.61 -15.53 0.36
N LEU A 905 -23.35 -15.50 -0.95
CA LEU A 905 -24.38 -15.67 -1.97
C LEU A 905 -24.87 -17.11 -2.06
N ASN A 906 -24.00 -18.08 -1.76
CA ASN A 906 -24.33 -19.50 -1.69
C ASN A 906 -24.62 -20.01 -0.26
N ASN A 907 -24.62 -19.12 0.75
CA ASN A 907 -24.77 -19.45 2.18
C ASN A 907 -23.82 -20.57 2.64
N GLN A 908 -22.56 -20.50 2.20
CA GLN A 908 -21.54 -21.51 2.51
C GLN A 908 -20.41 -20.92 3.36
N LEU A 909 -20.12 -21.58 4.46
CA LEU A 909 -18.95 -21.37 5.30
C LEU A 909 -18.05 -22.60 5.22
N ARG A 910 -16.75 -22.40 5.06
CA ARG A 910 -15.75 -23.45 5.18
C ARG A 910 -14.87 -23.16 6.40
N LEU A 911 -14.61 -24.20 7.19
CA LEU A 911 -13.62 -24.19 8.27
C LEU A 911 -12.83 -25.50 8.21
N SER A 912 -11.50 -25.42 8.25
CA SER A 912 -10.58 -26.56 8.14
C SER A 912 -9.50 -26.47 9.22
N PRO A 913 -9.87 -26.45 10.53
CA PRO A 913 -8.93 -26.09 11.58
C PRO A 913 -7.77 -27.09 11.71
N ALA A 914 -6.55 -26.55 11.72
CA ALA A 914 -5.28 -27.25 11.82
C ALA A 914 -4.42 -26.69 12.98
N PHE A 915 -5.04 -26.55 14.16
CA PHE A 915 -4.36 -26.03 15.36
C PHE A 915 -3.27 -26.97 15.87
N PRO A 916 -2.13 -26.45 16.40
CA PRO A 916 -1.08 -27.25 17.02
C PRO A 916 -1.64 -28.27 18.02
N TRP A 917 -1.17 -29.52 17.97
CA TRP A 917 -1.81 -30.65 18.66
C TRP A 917 -1.64 -30.64 20.18
N ASP A 918 -0.70 -29.87 20.70
CA ASP A 918 -0.53 -29.57 22.12
C ASP A 918 -1.53 -28.53 22.67
N TRP A 919 -2.26 -27.81 21.79
CA TRP A 919 -3.31 -26.91 22.24
C TRP A 919 -4.54 -27.68 22.73
N LYS A 920 -4.75 -27.70 24.04
CA LYS A 920 -5.92 -28.31 24.69
C LYS A 920 -7.24 -27.60 24.35
N PHE A 921 -7.18 -26.32 24.00
CA PHE A 921 -8.33 -25.54 23.54
C PHE A 921 -7.93 -24.51 22.48
N CYS A 922 -8.90 -24.03 21.70
CA CYS A 922 -8.76 -22.84 20.86
C CYS A 922 -10.15 -22.23 20.66
N THR A 923 -10.34 -20.97 21.06
CA THR A 923 -11.57 -20.24 20.79
C THR A 923 -11.31 -19.18 19.73
N VAL A 924 -12.05 -19.24 18.62
CA VAL A 924 -12.06 -18.24 17.56
C VAL A 924 -13.32 -17.41 17.69
N HIS A 925 -13.14 -16.11 17.85
CA HIS A 925 -14.23 -15.15 18.02
C HIS A 925 -14.50 -14.42 16.72
N ASN A 926 -15.73 -13.92 16.54
CA ASN A 926 -16.11 -12.96 15.50
C ASN A 926 -15.81 -13.38 14.05
N ILE A 927 -15.96 -14.66 13.70
CA ILE A 927 -15.90 -15.09 12.30
C ILE A 927 -17.07 -14.42 11.55
N ARG A 928 -16.79 -13.76 10.41
CA ARG A 928 -17.80 -13.01 9.64
C ARG A 928 -18.07 -13.64 8.28
N MET A 929 -19.35 -13.72 7.91
CA MET A 929 -19.79 -13.98 6.55
C MET A 929 -20.91 -12.98 6.23
N GLY A 930 -20.59 -11.92 5.50
CA GLY A 930 -21.45 -10.75 5.35
C GLY A 930 -21.77 -10.14 6.72
N ASN A 931 -23.07 -9.96 7.00
CA ASN A 931 -23.52 -9.47 8.32
C ASN A 931 -23.67 -10.59 9.36
N MET A 932 -23.47 -11.86 8.99
CA MET A 932 -23.58 -13.00 9.90
C MET A 932 -22.30 -13.16 10.72
N LYS A 933 -22.46 -13.58 11.98
CA LYS A 933 -21.38 -13.73 12.95
C LYS A 933 -21.37 -15.16 13.49
N TYR A 934 -20.17 -15.73 13.61
CA TYR A 934 -19.94 -17.06 14.16
C TYR A 934 -18.79 -17.03 15.17
N SER A 935 -18.72 -18.04 16.03
CA SER A 935 -17.53 -18.35 16.83
C SER A 935 -17.32 -19.86 16.88
N LEU A 936 -16.08 -20.29 17.05
CA LEU A 936 -15.69 -21.68 17.17
C LEU A 936 -14.95 -21.89 18.48
N ASP A 937 -15.40 -22.82 19.32
CA ASP A 937 -14.70 -23.27 20.53
C ASP A 937 -14.26 -24.73 20.34
N MET A 938 -12.97 -24.96 20.22
CA MET A 938 -12.36 -26.28 20.14
C MET A 938 -11.85 -26.71 21.51
N LYS A 939 -12.17 -27.93 21.92
CA LYS A 939 -11.63 -28.59 23.12
C LYS A 939 -11.17 -30.00 22.79
N ARG A 940 -9.95 -30.33 23.19
CA ARG A 940 -9.37 -31.67 23.05
C ARG A 940 -9.37 -32.41 24.38
N SER A 941 -9.77 -33.67 24.35
CA SER A 941 -9.56 -34.66 25.40
C SER A 941 -8.72 -35.82 24.85
N ALA A 942 -8.40 -36.82 25.69
CA ALA A 942 -7.53 -37.93 25.29
C ALA A 942 -8.03 -38.67 24.03
N ASN A 943 -9.34 -38.93 23.94
CA ASN A 943 -9.93 -39.77 22.89
C ASN A 943 -11.03 -39.04 22.11
N SER A 944 -11.12 -37.71 22.21
CA SER A 944 -12.08 -36.95 21.40
C SER A 944 -11.69 -35.48 21.24
N THR A 945 -12.11 -34.88 20.13
CA THR A 945 -12.10 -33.43 19.93
C THR A 945 -13.52 -32.95 19.74
N THR A 946 -13.91 -31.93 20.50
CA THR A 946 -15.22 -31.28 20.40
C THR A 946 -15.06 -29.87 19.85
N TYR A 947 -15.84 -29.55 18.82
CA TYR A 947 -15.97 -28.21 18.26
C TYR A 947 -17.39 -27.71 18.53
N THR A 948 -17.51 -26.58 19.23
CA THR A 948 -18.77 -25.88 19.40
C THR A 948 -18.78 -24.66 18.49
N ILE A 949 -19.72 -24.60 17.55
CA ILE A 949 -19.91 -23.47 16.65
C ILE A 949 -21.18 -22.74 17.05
N GLU A 950 -21.04 -21.50 17.50
CA GLU A 950 -22.16 -20.58 17.67
C GLU A 950 -22.44 -19.91 16.33
N ALA A 951 -23.61 -20.14 15.75
CA ALA A 951 -23.97 -19.63 14.44
C ALA A 951 -25.07 -18.58 14.54
N GLY A 952 -24.80 -17.35 14.08
CA GLY A 952 -25.81 -16.28 14.06
C GLY A 952 -26.99 -16.57 13.12
N LYS A 953 -26.84 -17.50 12.17
CA LYS A 953 -27.89 -17.95 11.24
C LYS A 953 -27.60 -19.37 10.77
N ALA A 954 -28.64 -20.06 10.29
CA ALA A 954 -28.50 -21.35 9.64
C ALA A 954 -27.66 -21.25 8.35
N THR A 955 -26.66 -22.13 8.23
CA THR A 955 -25.60 -22.04 7.21
C THR A 955 -25.08 -23.42 6.82
N ASN A 956 -24.69 -23.57 5.56
CA ASN A 956 -24.02 -24.78 5.08
C ASN A 956 -22.56 -24.70 5.50
N LEU A 957 -22.09 -25.67 6.28
CA LEU A 957 -20.71 -25.74 6.73
C LEU A 957 -19.99 -26.90 6.04
N SER A 958 -18.96 -26.57 5.28
CA SER A 958 -17.91 -27.51 4.86
C SER A 958 -16.85 -27.56 5.95
N PHE A 959 -16.79 -28.66 6.71
CA PHE A 959 -15.91 -28.80 7.87
C PHE A 959 -14.82 -29.85 7.62
N ALA A 960 -13.55 -29.48 7.82
CA ALA A 960 -12.41 -30.36 7.55
C ALA A 960 -11.28 -30.24 8.60
N PRO A 961 -11.52 -30.56 9.88
CA PRO A 961 -10.47 -30.55 10.90
C PRO A 961 -9.33 -31.53 10.56
N VAL A 962 -8.10 -31.14 10.89
CA VAL A 962 -6.86 -31.89 10.62
C VAL A 962 -6.39 -32.63 11.86
N PHE A 963 -6.08 -33.92 11.74
CA PHE A 963 -5.65 -34.82 12.81
C PHE A 963 -4.22 -35.36 12.61
N PRO A 964 -3.52 -35.79 13.68
CA PRO A 964 -2.19 -36.37 13.55
C PRO A 964 -2.22 -37.60 12.63
N LEU A 965 -1.06 -37.93 12.06
CA LEU A 965 -0.89 -39.16 11.32
C LEU A 965 -1.24 -40.37 12.22
N HIS A 966 -1.73 -41.45 11.62
CA HIS A 966 -2.19 -42.65 12.33
C HIS A 966 -3.42 -42.48 13.25
N THR A 967 -4.08 -41.31 13.29
CA THR A 967 -5.32 -41.15 14.06
C THR A 967 -6.46 -41.94 13.44
N GLY A 968 -7.10 -42.86 14.17
CA GLY A 968 -8.36 -43.51 13.80
C GLY A 968 -9.58 -42.67 14.20
N ILE A 969 -10.59 -42.62 13.34
CA ILE A 969 -11.87 -41.94 13.62
C ILE A 969 -12.92 -42.99 13.96
N GLU A 970 -13.37 -43.02 15.22
CA GLU A 970 -14.33 -44.02 15.71
C GLU A 970 -15.78 -43.61 15.44
N ALA A 971 -16.10 -42.33 15.71
CA ALA A 971 -17.43 -41.78 15.50
C ALA A 971 -17.37 -40.26 15.34
N ILE A 972 -18.27 -39.72 14.51
CA ILE A 972 -18.52 -38.28 14.42
C ILE A 972 -20.00 -38.03 14.64
N THR A 973 -20.32 -37.12 15.57
CA THR A 973 -21.69 -36.67 15.82
C THR A 973 -21.80 -35.16 15.72
N CYS A 974 -22.88 -34.66 15.13
CA CYS A 974 -23.29 -33.27 15.19
C CYS A 974 -24.63 -33.17 15.94
N ASN A 975 -24.67 -32.42 17.04
CA ASN A 975 -25.82 -32.31 17.94
C ASN A 975 -26.37 -33.69 18.36
N GLY A 976 -25.47 -34.63 18.66
CA GLY A 976 -25.78 -36.00 19.06
C GLY A 976 -26.18 -36.95 17.93
N LYS A 977 -26.28 -36.49 16.68
CA LYS A 977 -26.64 -37.32 15.52
C LYS A 977 -25.39 -37.74 14.74
N PRO A 978 -25.26 -39.01 14.29
CA PRO A 978 -24.14 -39.45 13.46
C PRO A 978 -23.99 -38.64 12.17
N VAL A 979 -22.75 -38.38 11.76
CA VAL A 979 -22.40 -37.63 10.54
C VAL A 979 -21.52 -38.49 9.64
N ALA A 980 -21.83 -38.53 8.35
CA ALA A 980 -20.97 -39.15 7.35
C ALA A 980 -19.74 -38.28 7.08
N PHE A 981 -18.59 -38.91 6.93
CA PHE A 981 -17.33 -38.24 6.66
C PHE A 981 -16.51 -38.99 5.63
N THR A 982 -15.63 -38.26 4.95
CA THR A 982 -14.53 -38.82 4.16
C THR A 982 -13.21 -38.39 4.80
N ARG A 983 -12.15 -39.12 4.47
CA ARG A 983 -10.81 -38.79 4.93
C ARG A 983 -9.89 -38.59 3.75
N ASP A 984 -9.19 -37.47 3.76
CA ASP A 984 -8.09 -37.18 2.86
C ASP A 984 -6.84 -36.93 3.71
N LYS A 985 -5.99 -37.97 3.82
CA LYS A 985 -4.83 -37.99 4.71
C LYS A 985 -5.16 -37.57 6.15
N GLU A 986 -4.60 -36.47 6.65
CA GLU A 986 -4.86 -35.92 7.99
C GLU A 986 -6.22 -35.23 8.12
N ALA A 987 -6.83 -34.77 7.02
CA ALA A 987 -8.08 -34.01 7.06
C ALA A 987 -9.31 -34.92 7.04
N VAL A 988 -10.26 -34.66 7.95
CA VAL A 988 -11.54 -35.38 8.07
C VAL A 988 -12.65 -34.48 7.55
N GLN A 989 -13.14 -34.74 6.35
CA GLN A 989 -14.08 -33.88 5.64
C GLN A 989 -15.53 -34.29 5.89
N MET A 990 -16.39 -33.30 6.16
CA MET A 990 -17.82 -33.50 6.34
C MET A 990 -18.62 -32.27 5.87
N GLN A 991 -19.86 -32.50 5.48
CA GLN A 991 -20.82 -31.44 5.15
C GLN A 991 -21.90 -31.39 6.21
N LEU A 992 -22.13 -30.21 6.79
CA LEU A 992 -23.02 -30.00 7.92
C LEU A 992 -24.01 -28.88 7.62
N GLN A 993 -25.22 -29.01 8.14
CA GLN A 993 -26.18 -27.91 8.21
C GLN A 993 -26.16 -27.34 9.63
N LEU A 994 -25.58 -26.15 9.80
CA LEU A 994 -25.66 -25.46 11.08
C LEU A 994 -27.07 -24.91 11.29
N THR A 995 -27.60 -25.07 12.50
CA THR A 995 -28.78 -24.32 12.97
C THR A 995 -28.34 -22.99 13.58
N ALA A 996 -29.24 -22.01 13.66
CA ALA A 996 -28.95 -20.82 14.46
C ALA A 996 -28.73 -21.20 15.94
N GLY A 997 -27.77 -20.55 16.59
CA GLY A 997 -27.34 -20.87 17.95
C GLY A 997 -26.20 -21.89 18.01
N LYS A 998 -26.14 -22.63 19.12
CA LYS A 998 -25.07 -23.60 19.41
C LYS A 998 -25.19 -24.86 18.54
N ASN A 999 -24.09 -25.24 17.88
CA ASN A 999 -23.92 -26.51 17.18
C ASN A 999 -22.69 -27.23 17.73
N GLU A 1000 -22.84 -28.46 18.19
CA GLU A 1000 -21.74 -29.24 18.78
C GLU A 1000 -21.35 -30.40 17.87
N ILE A 1001 -20.10 -30.40 17.42
CA ILE A 1001 -19.48 -31.45 16.60
C ILE A 1001 -18.49 -32.18 17.48
N ARG A 1002 -18.73 -33.47 17.75
CA ARG A 1002 -17.83 -34.32 18.53
C ARG A 1002 -17.23 -35.38 17.63
N ILE A 1003 -15.90 -35.48 17.64
CA ILE A 1003 -15.13 -36.46 16.89
C ILE A 1003 -14.40 -37.34 17.91
N SER A 1004 -14.79 -38.61 18.01
CA SER A 1004 -14.11 -39.61 18.83
C SER A 1004 -12.95 -40.21 18.04
N THR A 1005 -11.77 -40.23 18.66
CA THR A 1005 -10.52 -40.63 18.02
C THR A 1005 -9.77 -41.65 18.85
N LYS A 1006 -8.94 -42.46 18.17
CA LYS A 1006 -7.99 -43.37 18.78
C LYS A 1006 -6.66 -43.28 18.06
N GLY A 1007 -5.54 -43.33 18.79
CA GLY A 1007 -4.22 -43.23 18.19
C GLY A 1007 -3.93 -41.86 17.62
N GLY A 1008 -2.76 -41.71 17.02
CA GLY A 1008 -2.29 -40.43 16.51
C GLY A 1008 -0.89 -40.12 17.00
N ILE A 1009 -0.05 -39.68 16.07
CA ILE A 1009 1.35 -39.35 16.31
C ILE A 1009 1.79 -38.26 15.32
N ASN A 1010 2.48 -37.23 15.81
CA ASN A 1010 3.11 -36.20 15.00
C ASN A 1010 4.17 -35.44 15.81
N LEU A 1011 5.15 -34.85 15.13
CA LEU A 1011 6.01 -33.84 15.74
C LEU A 1011 5.21 -32.55 15.92
N LEU A 1012 5.47 -31.83 17.00
CA LEU A 1012 4.95 -30.47 17.20
C LEU A 1012 5.75 -29.46 16.35
N PRO A 1013 5.14 -28.33 15.95
CA PRO A 1013 5.85 -27.27 15.24
C PRO A 1013 7.10 -26.80 16.01
N VAL A 1014 8.19 -26.56 15.28
CA VAL A 1014 9.43 -25.99 15.85
C VAL A 1014 9.40 -24.48 15.68
N VAL A 1015 9.28 -23.75 16.79
CA VAL A 1015 9.29 -22.28 16.81
C VAL A 1015 10.57 -21.81 17.49
N ALA A 1016 11.40 -21.08 16.75
CA ALA A 1016 12.59 -20.42 17.29
C ALA A 1016 12.23 -19.05 17.88
N ASP A 1017 12.97 -18.62 18.91
CA ASP A 1017 12.86 -17.29 19.51
C ASP A 1017 14.22 -16.57 19.44
N PRO A 1018 14.63 -16.09 18.24
CA PRO A 1018 15.95 -15.50 18.03
C PRO A 1018 16.08 -14.12 18.67
N LEU A 1019 17.30 -13.77 19.11
CA LEU A 1019 17.65 -12.44 19.60
C LEU A 1019 18.38 -11.63 18.51
N PRO A 1020 18.24 -10.28 18.49
CA PRO A 1020 18.91 -9.44 17.52
C PRO A 1020 20.42 -9.74 17.43
N GLY A 1021 20.89 -10.06 16.22
CA GLY A 1021 22.28 -10.46 15.96
C GLY A 1021 22.53 -11.97 15.87
N ASP A 1022 21.55 -12.80 16.21
CA ASP A 1022 21.67 -14.26 16.08
C ASP A 1022 21.81 -14.71 14.61
N SER A 1023 22.47 -15.84 14.41
CA SER A 1023 22.55 -16.54 13.12
C SER A 1023 21.55 -17.70 13.07
N SER A 1024 21.04 -18.03 11.88
CA SER A 1024 20.07 -19.11 11.73
C SER A 1024 20.72 -20.49 11.94
N THR A 1025 20.26 -21.20 12.97
CA THR A 1025 20.81 -22.51 13.36
C THR A 1025 19.75 -23.50 13.87
N GLY A 1026 18.46 -23.20 13.75
CA GLY A 1026 17.34 -24.07 14.12
C GLY A 1026 17.23 -25.35 13.30
N ILE A 1027 16.20 -26.13 13.63
CA ILE A 1027 15.87 -27.41 13.00
C ILE A 1027 14.49 -27.33 12.36
N ASN A 1028 14.35 -28.00 11.21
CA ASN A 1028 13.17 -27.94 10.37
C ASN A 1028 12.55 -29.34 10.20
N ILE A 1029 11.23 -29.44 10.22
CA ILE A 1029 10.51 -30.68 9.93
C ILE A 1029 10.26 -30.72 8.41
N ILE A 1030 10.90 -31.66 7.72
CA ILE A 1030 10.85 -31.75 6.26
C ILE A 1030 9.63 -32.56 5.81
N ARG A 1031 9.38 -33.69 6.47
CA ARG A 1031 8.23 -34.56 6.18
C ARG A 1031 7.96 -35.52 7.32
N GLU A 1032 6.71 -35.95 7.41
CA GLU A 1032 6.25 -37.00 8.31
C GLU A 1032 5.41 -38.00 7.50
N ILE A 1033 5.68 -39.29 7.67
CA ILE A 1033 4.96 -40.36 6.95
C ILE A 1033 4.70 -41.55 7.86
N ILE A 1034 3.67 -42.33 7.51
CA ILE A 1034 3.42 -43.66 8.06
C ILE A 1034 3.80 -44.68 7.00
N THR A 1035 4.60 -45.68 7.37
CA THR A 1035 4.97 -46.80 6.49
C THR A 1035 4.92 -48.10 7.28
N GLY A 1036 3.92 -48.94 7.00
CA GLY A 1036 3.66 -50.14 7.80
C GLY A 1036 3.28 -49.77 9.23
N ASP A 1037 4.01 -50.35 10.19
CA ASP A 1037 3.91 -50.11 11.64
C ASP A 1037 4.86 -49.01 12.14
N LYS A 1038 5.42 -48.19 11.23
CA LYS A 1038 6.39 -47.14 11.59
C LYS A 1038 5.88 -45.76 11.26
N TYR A 1039 6.08 -44.84 12.20
CA TYR A 1039 6.11 -43.41 11.97
C TYR A 1039 7.54 -42.96 11.67
N ILE A 1040 7.73 -42.20 10.59
CA ILE A 1040 9.03 -41.67 10.19
C ILE A 1040 8.90 -40.16 10.01
N ALA A 1041 9.69 -39.41 10.79
CA ALA A 1041 9.88 -37.99 10.62
C ALA A 1041 11.28 -37.69 10.09
N THR A 1042 11.38 -36.96 8.99
CA THR A 1042 12.66 -36.45 8.47
C THR A 1042 12.81 -35.00 8.92
N VAL A 1043 13.92 -34.70 9.60
CA VAL A 1043 14.26 -33.35 10.06
C VAL A 1043 15.57 -32.87 9.45
N SER A 1044 15.71 -31.56 9.23
CA SER A 1044 16.91 -30.93 8.68
C SER A 1044 17.48 -29.90 9.65
N GLY A 1045 18.80 -29.93 9.88
CA GLY A 1045 19.49 -29.03 10.80
C GLY A 1045 20.99 -28.90 10.48
N ARG A 1046 21.71 -28.16 11.33
CA ARG A 1046 23.16 -27.96 11.20
C ARG A 1046 23.93 -29.25 11.49
N PRO A 1047 24.94 -29.61 10.69
CA PRO A 1047 25.74 -30.81 10.94
C PRO A 1047 26.36 -30.83 12.33
N GLY A 1048 26.36 -32.00 12.98
CA GLY A 1048 26.92 -32.19 14.32
C GLY A 1048 26.17 -31.51 15.47
N LYS A 1049 25.16 -30.67 15.21
CA LYS A 1049 24.39 -29.99 16.26
C LYS A 1049 23.33 -30.92 16.86
N GLN A 1050 23.05 -30.71 18.15
CA GLN A 1050 21.96 -31.38 18.86
C GLN A 1050 20.73 -30.48 18.95
N TYR A 1051 19.56 -31.10 18.80
CA TYR A 1051 18.27 -30.43 18.88
C TYR A 1051 17.32 -31.17 19.80
N VAL A 1052 16.37 -30.43 20.37
CA VAL A 1052 15.28 -30.98 21.19
C VAL A 1052 13.97 -30.74 20.47
N LEU A 1053 13.21 -31.82 20.24
CA LEU A 1053 11.92 -31.81 19.59
C LEU A 1053 10.86 -32.37 20.54
N LYS A 1054 9.61 -31.92 20.37
CA LYS A 1054 8.46 -32.48 21.06
C LYS A 1054 7.62 -33.28 20.08
N LEU A 1055 7.22 -34.48 20.49
CA LEU A 1055 6.37 -35.38 19.73
C LEU A 1055 5.06 -35.58 20.50
N PHE A 1056 3.94 -35.36 19.84
CA PHE A 1056 2.62 -35.71 20.34
C PHE A 1056 2.30 -37.17 20.02
N HIS A 1057 1.68 -37.88 20.98
CA HIS A 1057 1.20 -39.25 20.80
C HIS A 1057 -0.08 -39.52 21.62
N GLN A 1058 -1.00 -40.32 21.09
CA GLN A 1058 -2.16 -40.86 21.83
C GLN A 1058 -2.05 -42.36 22.15
N GLU A 1059 -1.10 -43.06 21.53
CA GLU A 1059 -0.76 -44.46 21.79
C GLU A 1059 0.67 -44.55 22.32
N HIS A 1060 1.04 -45.62 23.01
CA HIS A 1060 2.40 -45.77 23.53
C HIS A 1060 3.38 -46.00 22.37
N PRO A 1061 4.31 -45.06 22.09
CA PRO A 1061 5.32 -45.28 21.06
C PRO A 1061 6.30 -46.35 21.54
N GLY A 1062 6.61 -47.30 20.65
CA GLY A 1062 7.55 -48.39 20.85
C GLY A 1062 9.01 -47.94 20.75
N ASP A 1063 9.81 -48.69 19.99
CA ASP A 1063 11.24 -48.38 19.78
C ASP A 1063 11.43 -47.06 19.02
N ILE A 1064 12.42 -46.26 19.43
CA ILE A 1064 12.75 -44.95 18.85
C ILE A 1064 14.18 -45.01 18.31
N LYS A 1065 14.33 -44.81 16.99
CA LYS A 1065 15.64 -44.74 16.30
C LYS A 1065 15.90 -43.35 15.76
N GLY A 1066 17.17 -42.95 15.75
CA GLY A 1066 17.60 -41.63 15.27
C GLY A 1066 17.36 -40.47 16.26
N ALA A 1067 16.78 -40.75 17.43
CA ALA A 1067 16.63 -39.80 18.53
C ALA A 1067 16.74 -40.51 19.89
N THR A 1068 17.07 -39.75 20.94
CA THR A 1068 17.10 -40.23 22.33
C THR A 1068 15.94 -39.62 23.11
N LEU A 1069 15.15 -40.46 23.78
CA LEU A 1069 14.08 -39.98 24.66
C LEU A 1069 14.67 -39.30 25.91
N LEU A 1070 14.30 -38.04 26.15
CA LEU A 1070 14.72 -37.27 27.31
C LEU A 1070 13.67 -37.22 28.42
N GLY A 1071 12.38 -37.28 28.07
CA GLY A 1071 11.30 -37.15 29.03
C GLY A 1071 9.93 -37.47 28.43
N ARG A 1072 8.96 -37.78 29.30
CA ARG A 1072 7.57 -38.07 28.95
C ARG A 1072 6.64 -37.25 29.85
N GLU A 1073 5.67 -36.57 29.25
CA GLU A 1073 4.65 -35.76 29.94
C GLU A 1073 3.29 -35.98 29.27
N GLU A 1074 2.36 -36.66 29.95
CA GLU A 1074 1.04 -37.03 29.40
C GLU A 1074 1.14 -37.67 27.99
N ASN A 1075 0.80 -36.89 26.95
CA ASN A 1075 0.76 -37.26 25.53
C ASN A 1075 1.94 -36.67 24.74
N LEU A 1076 2.99 -36.22 25.44
CA LEU A 1076 4.18 -35.60 24.84
C LEU A 1076 5.44 -36.37 25.20
N LEU A 1077 6.25 -36.65 24.17
CA LEU A 1077 7.64 -37.06 24.34
C LEU A 1077 8.58 -35.91 24.03
N THR A 1078 9.64 -35.77 24.82
CA THR A 1078 10.76 -34.88 24.52
C THR A 1078 11.91 -35.71 23.95
N LEU A 1079 12.29 -35.44 22.71
CA LEU A 1079 13.29 -36.20 21.95
C LEU A 1079 14.53 -35.34 21.70
N ARG A 1080 15.72 -35.91 21.91
CA ARG A 1080 17.00 -35.32 21.48
C ARG A 1080 17.41 -35.93 20.15
N VAL A 1081 17.64 -35.10 19.14
CA VAL A 1081 18.14 -35.52 17.83
C VAL A 1081 19.57 -35.04 17.68
N GLN A 1082 20.48 -35.96 17.37
CA GLN A 1082 21.87 -35.64 17.01
C GLN A 1082 21.97 -35.62 15.49
N MET A 1083 22.31 -34.46 14.92
CA MET A 1083 22.53 -34.38 13.48
C MET A 1083 23.85 -35.06 13.08
N PRO A 1084 23.90 -35.78 11.95
CA PRO A 1084 25.14 -36.33 11.41
C PRO A 1084 26.20 -35.26 11.16
N SER A 1085 27.48 -35.64 11.18
CA SER A 1085 28.57 -34.77 10.71
C SER A 1085 28.59 -34.76 9.18
N SER A 1086 28.82 -33.60 8.56
CA SER A 1086 28.89 -33.43 7.11
C SER A 1086 29.60 -32.11 6.76
N ALA A 1087 30.07 -32.01 5.51
CA ALA A 1087 30.60 -30.77 4.94
C ALA A 1087 29.49 -29.86 4.35
N GLU A 1088 28.27 -30.39 4.19
CA GLU A 1088 27.12 -29.62 3.70
C GLU A 1088 26.65 -28.59 4.74
N HIS A 1089 25.98 -27.51 4.29
CA HIS A 1089 25.43 -26.49 5.19
C HIS A 1089 24.34 -27.02 6.13
N TYR A 1090 23.56 -27.99 5.65
CA TYR A 1090 22.48 -28.66 6.37
C TYR A 1090 22.48 -30.16 6.05
N VAL A 1091 22.07 -30.97 7.02
CA VAL A 1091 21.92 -32.42 6.87
C VAL A 1091 20.54 -32.86 7.34
N GLU A 1092 20.07 -33.98 6.81
CA GLU A 1092 18.83 -34.61 7.24
C GLU A 1092 19.09 -35.76 8.22
N GLN A 1093 18.15 -35.98 9.13
CA GLN A 1093 18.12 -37.13 10.05
C GLN A 1093 16.70 -37.68 10.10
N ASN A 1094 16.56 -39.00 10.00
CA ASN A 1094 15.27 -39.67 10.21
C ASN A 1094 15.12 -40.05 11.68
N ILE A 1095 13.93 -39.82 12.20
CA ILE A 1095 13.43 -40.33 13.48
C ILE A 1095 12.39 -41.40 13.14
N GLU A 1096 12.68 -42.65 13.50
CA GLU A 1096 11.74 -43.77 13.31
C GLU A 1096 11.16 -44.19 14.64
N ILE A 1097 9.83 -44.35 14.70
CA ILE A 1097 9.11 -44.77 15.89
C ILE A 1097 8.18 -45.93 15.51
N THR A 1098 8.31 -47.06 16.18
CA THR A 1098 7.38 -48.20 16.02
C THR A 1098 6.05 -47.89 16.71
N LEU A 1099 4.95 -48.08 15.98
CA LEU A 1099 3.57 -47.92 16.44
C LEU A 1099 3.10 -49.23 17.08
N GLN A 1100 2.41 -49.16 18.22
CA GLN A 1100 1.94 -50.33 18.99
C GLN A 1100 0.42 -50.38 19.08
#